data_AF-A0A135ZAA4-F1
#
_entry.id   AF-A0A135ZAA4-F1
#
_cell.length_a   1.000
_cell.length_b   1.000
_cell.length_c   1.000
_cell.angle_alpha   90.00
_cell.angle_beta   90.00
_cell.angle_gamma   90.00
#
_symmetry.space_group_name_H-M   'P 1'
#
loop_
_entity.id
_entity.type
_entity.pdbx_description
1 polymer ?
#
loop_
_entity_poly.entity_id
_entity_poly.type
_entity_poly.pdbx_seq_one_letter_code
_entity_poly.pdbx_strand_id
1 'polypeptide(L)'
;MLKIANHTKVRLFYKELCISLVDMNIQHALRNAMNRLRNEITIKDLIGSIFIIFISFTMFKYPWNRIDGLITQGSIVTVIIVRIVIASLICVRKIWPSQVAIIFICVCIIHLLLGPSLLFDDFLGFILLSNVISRGKPEHSRAFVISAYITTILSAISISWSIVIGSFSGKASKGIIYACKIYNPSANHPAVCTSIILNFALPSVIFAIIATTITVIIGYWQRSSLHFIKLLQENNATILANRKHWQHITVTSERARIAREMHDIVAHTLSIIIVQSDGGRYAASHDIPLAKKTMIIIKNEAERAINDMKKMLKALSETSSHEDNYSEISSLIEQARVASPNNIFWHTVDGKNSSNMLDSQAQAVAYRVIQEALSNIRKHAGDSVRVKIHEQWDLKGLTLIINNEINKNGSESSQNINSKTKHGYGLIGMKERLERINGKLTSGKLEDGSFNIIAFIPYSYQNDKATLKLLGNRISEIKHSSSRIEATSSNLKTNPINIENTNKNETQTLIENSEQNIKNIKDTGKGFNSKKVRSENNIEKISQWMQQHWLIGDIICYSPWLILFLIIPTYDSILGNTVPYDNCNTIFVNIMYRVFTLTTIVPMMFRRKAPTACAIIVSICSALQLIFLQNIIYANLTVPAIIYASVLYGKKNTWKWVSAATLVECTIFGIKTAISSRKFTMNVTLFQFFDSKYNISNFYDFTQIIAIGLIIGFLLSIVLFIVIAFAYYKRNDNNNLLLLKTRKIELEKEQQQLQTLIANAERQRISANIQQEVSVTLHRVINAANNGISMLNEYEKAKNNENTEDNENNNEDNNEANNTNNNTNIENNNLQPSNDIDQQKEDIEKAFKNIGSEGRSALKYMRNLLGILRETGSSDEAINKNTNVHNSKNNKLVLHPASSIDEQIQHSIENKQQ
;
A
#
# COMPACT_ATOMS: atom_id res chain seq x y z
N MET A 1 31.15 -55.30 -56.50
CA MET A 1 29.92 -54.48 -56.59
C MET A 1 29.12 -54.36 -55.29
N LEU A 2 28.99 -55.39 -54.45
CA LEU A 2 28.21 -55.28 -53.18
C LEU A 2 28.78 -54.31 -52.12
N LYS A 3 30.09 -54.03 -52.10
CA LYS A 3 30.69 -53.04 -51.18
C LYS A 3 30.43 -51.58 -51.58
N ILE A 4 30.15 -51.31 -52.85
CA ILE A 4 29.89 -49.94 -53.35
C ILE A 4 28.41 -49.58 -53.13
N ALA A 5 27.49 -50.54 -53.30
CA ALA A 5 26.05 -50.33 -53.10
C ALA A 5 25.66 -49.99 -51.64
N ASN A 6 26.39 -50.54 -50.64
CA ASN A 6 26.14 -50.21 -49.23
C ASN A 6 26.60 -48.78 -48.87
N HIS A 7 27.70 -48.29 -49.45
CA HIS A 7 28.12 -46.90 -49.22
C HIS A 7 27.16 -45.89 -49.82
N THR A 8 26.54 -46.17 -50.97
CA THR A 8 25.56 -45.26 -51.59
C THR A 8 24.26 -45.19 -50.80
N LYS A 9 23.75 -46.33 -50.29
CA LYS A 9 22.54 -46.37 -49.46
C LYS A 9 22.72 -45.67 -48.11
N VAL A 10 23.87 -45.85 -47.45
CA VAL A 10 24.17 -45.15 -46.19
C VAL A 10 24.31 -43.64 -46.41
N ARG A 11 24.90 -43.20 -47.52
CA ARG A 11 25.03 -41.76 -47.85
C ARG A 11 23.69 -41.10 -48.19
N LEU A 12 22.79 -41.82 -48.87
CA LEU A 12 21.41 -41.37 -49.12
C LEU A 12 20.60 -41.30 -47.83
N PHE A 13 20.73 -42.29 -46.94
CA PHE A 13 20.05 -42.30 -45.64
C PHE A 13 20.52 -41.15 -44.75
N TYR A 14 21.83 -40.86 -44.68
CA TYR A 14 22.33 -39.69 -43.96
C TYR A 14 21.91 -38.36 -44.61
N LYS A 15 21.81 -38.30 -45.95
CA LYS A 15 21.35 -37.11 -46.65
C LYS A 15 19.87 -36.85 -46.38
N GLU A 16 19.01 -37.87 -46.42
CA GLU A 16 17.59 -37.74 -46.08
C GLU A 16 17.37 -37.50 -44.58
N LEU A 17 18.17 -38.10 -43.70
CA LEU A 17 18.13 -37.81 -42.26
C LEU A 17 18.57 -36.37 -41.98
N CYS A 18 19.62 -35.87 -42.65
CA CYS A 18 20.03 -34.46 -42.54
C CYS A 18 18.99 -33.51 -43.14
N ILE A 19 18.37 -33.84 -44.28
CA ILE A 19 17.29 -33.03 -44.86
C ILE A 19 16.07 -33.03 -43.94
N SER A 20 15.69 -34.18 -43.38
CA SER A 20 14.57 -34.30 -42.44
C SER A 20 14.85 -33.63 -41.09
N LEU A 21 16.09 -33.68 -40.59
CA LEU A 21 16.52 -32.97 -39.37
C LEU A 21 16.57 -31.46 -39.61
N VAL A 22 17.03 -31.02 -40.79
CA VAL A 22 17.02 -29.61 -41.21
C VAL A 22 15.59 -29.13 -41.39
N ASP A 23 14.70 -29.89 -42.03
CA ASP A 23 13.28 -29.57 -42.19
C ASP A 23 12.53 -29.57 -40.86
N MET A 24 12.81 -30.51 -39.94
CA MET A 24 12.24 -30.46 -38.58
C MET A 24 12.74 -29.26 -37.78
N ASN A 25 14.03 -28.91 -37.88
CA ASN A 25 14.56 -27.73 -37.21
C ASN A 25 14.02 -26.44 -37.82
N ILE A 26 13.83 -26.40 -39.14
CA ILE A 26 13.23 -25.27 -39.86
C ILE A 26 11.75 -25.16 -39.50
N GLN A 27 10.97 -26.24 -39.50
CA GLN A 27 9.57 -26.22 -39.10
C GLN A 27 9.41 -25.85 -37.62
N HIS A 28 10.27 -26.34 -36.74
CA HIS A 28 10.25 -25.97 -35.32
C HIS A 28 10.71 -24.52 -35.10
N ALA A 29 11.72 -24.05 -35.82
CA ALA A 29 12.17 -22.65 -35.82
C ALA A 29 11.09 -21.72 -36.40
N LEU A 30 10.40 -22.13 -37.46
CA LEU A 30 9.35 -21.38 -38.13
C LEU A 30 8.07 -21.37 -37.28
N ARG A 31 7.71 -22.47 -36.63
CA ARG A 31 6.62 -22.53 -35.66
C ARG A 31 6.91 -21.68 -34.42
N ASN A 32 8.15 -21.69 -33.92
CA ASN A 32 8.59 -20.78 -32.86
C ASN A 32 8.62 -19.32 -33.31
N ALA A 33 9.04 -19.05 -34.54
CA ALA A 33 9.03 -17.72 -35.12
C ALA A 33 7.59 -17.21 -35.27
N MET A 34 6.66 -18.01 -35.80
CA MET A 34 5.24 -17.68 -35.90
C MET A 34 4.59 -17.50 -34.52
N ASN A 35 4.91 -18.33 -33.53
CA ASN A 35 4.43 -18.16 -32.16
C ASN A 35 4.96 -16.86 -31.53
N ARG A 36 6.23 -16.49 -31.76
CA ARG A 36 6.77 -15.17 -31.36
C ARG A 36 6.11 -14.03 -32.12
N LEU A 37 5.85 -14.20 -33.41
CA LEU A 37 5.19 -13.20 -34.25
C LEU A 37 3.79 -12.88 -33.72
N ARG A 38 3.05 -13.92 -33.30
CA ARG A 38 1.71 -13.79 -32.71
C ARG A 38 1.71 -13.21 -31.30
N ASN A 39 2.70 -13.54 -30.47
CA ASN A 39 2.70 -13.20 -29.04
C ASN A 39 3.51 -11.92 -28.71
N GLU A 40 4.52 -11.57 -29.49
CA GLU A 40 5.45 -10.47 -29.19
C GLU A 40 5.20 -9.20 -30.03
N ILE A 41 4.63 -9.32 -31.23
CA ILE A 41 4.20 -8.16 -32.02
C ILE A 41 2.77 -7.82 -31.65
N THR A 42 2.61 -6.68 -30.97
CA THR A 42 1.29 -6.11 -30.77
C THR A 42 0.93 -5.18 -31.93
N ILE A 43 -0.37 -5.01 -32.23
CA ILE A 43 -0.87 -4.07 -33.25
C ILE A 43 -0.26 -2.66 -33.07
N LYS A 44 0.01 -2.27 -31.82
CA LYS A 44 0.64 -0.99 -31.47
C LYS A 44 2.08 -0.88 -31.95
N ASP A 45 2.82 -1.98 -31.95
CA ASP A 45 4.19 -2.00 -32.43
C ASP A 45 4.24 -1.87 -33.94
N LEU A 46 3.24 -2.43 -34.63
CA LEU A 46 3.09 -2.31 -36.07
C LEU A 46 2.75 -0.86 -36.45
N ILE A 47 1.75 -0.26 -35.79
CA ILE A 47 1.38 1.16 -35.99
C ILE A 47 2.56 2.09 -35.69
N GLY A 48 3.27 1.87 -34.57
CA GLY A 48 4.43 2.67 -34.22
C GLY A 48 5.60 2.53 -35.21
N SER A 49 5.80 1.34 -35.78
CA SER A 49 6.82 1.12 -36.81
C SER A 49 6.41 1.79 -38.13
N ILE A 50 5.17 1.64 -38.57
CA ILE A 50 4.62 2.31 -39.77
C ILE A 50 4.76 3.83 -39.64
N PHE A 51 4.49 4.38 -38.47
CA PHE A 51 4.64 5.81 -38.21
C PHE A 51 6.09 6.28 -38.32
N ILE A 52 7.05 5.55 -37.74
CA ILE A 52 8.48 5.85 -37.86
C ILE A 52 8.93 5.79 -39.33
N ILE A 53 8.44 4.80 -40.07
CA ILE A 53 8.70 4.65 -41.50
C ILE A 53 8.13 5.84 -42.27
N PHE A 54 6.89 6.24 -41.98
CA PHE A 54 6.27 7.41 -42.61
C PHE A 54 7.06 8.69 -42.38
N ILE A 55 7.51 8.96 -41.14
CA ILE A 55 8.37 10.12 -40.83
C ILE A 55 9.66 10.06 -41.67
N SER A 56 10.35 8.92 -41.70
CA SER A 56 11.56 8.75 -42.49
C SER A 56 11.33 9.13 -43.96
N PHE A 57 10.25 8.63 -44.58
CA PHE A 57 9.91 8.93 -45.96
C PHE A 57 9.55 10.40 -46.20
N THR A 58 8.87 11.08 -45.27
CA THR A 58 8.56 12.52 -45.42
C THR A 58 9.80 13.42 -45.41
N MET A 59 10.89 13.00 -44.77
CA MET A 59 12.15 13.74 -44.71
C MET A 59 13.00 13.63 -46.00
N PHE A 60 12.45 13.06 -47.07
CA PHE A 60 13.15 12.85 -48.35
C PHE A 60 13.60 14.14 -49.06
N LYS A 61 12.87 15.26 -48.88
CA LYS A 61 13.15 16.53 -49.59
C LYS A 61 14.35 17.33 -49.06
N TYR A 62 14.95 16.93 -47.93
CA TYR A 62 15.99 17.74 -47.31
C TYR A 62 17.38 17.53 -47.95
N PRO A 63 18.20 18.60 -48.05
CA PRO A 63 19.49 18.59 -48.76
C PRO A 63 20.55 17.66 -48.13
N TRP A 64 20.35 17.24 -46.87
CA TRP A 64 21.22 16.32 -46.14
C TRP A 64 21.29 14.93 -46.79
N ASN A 65 20.25 14.52 -47.51
CA ASN A 65 20.20 13.22 -48.21
C ASN A 65 21.07 13.17 -49.47
N ARG A 66 21.79 14.26 -49.81
CA ARG A 66 22.67 14.35 -50.99
C ARG A 66 24.15 14.43 -50.64
N ILE A 67 24.53 14.22 -49.37
CA ILE A 67 25.94 14.16 -48.97
C ILE A 67 26.53 12.87 -49.55
N ASP A 68 27.60 13.02 -50.32
CA ASP A 68 28.26 11.89 -50.97
C ASP A 68 28.84 10.92 -49.92
N GLY A 69 28.96 9.64 -50.28
CA GLY A 69 29.64 8.66 -49.45
C GLY A 69 31.15 8.88 -49.46
N LEU A 70 31.85 8.13 -48.62
CA LEU A 70 33.31 8.22 -48.54
C LEU A 70 33.97 7.91 -49.90
N ILE A 71 33.48 6.89 -50.62
CA ILE A 71 34.08 6.39 -51.87
C ILE A 71 33.31 6.86 -53.11
N THR A 72 31.98 6.76 -53.09
CA THR A 72 31.13 7.01 -54.27
C THR A 72 30.10 8.11 -54.04
N GLN A 73 29.61 8.69 -55.14
CA GLN A 73 28.52 9.67 -55.09
C GLN A 73 27.21 9.01 -54.64
N GLY A 74 26.47 9.71 -53.79
CA GLY A 74 25.17 9.24 -53.33
C GLY A 74 24.13 9.25 -54.45
N SER A 75 23.42 8.13 -54.65
CA SER A 75 22.28 8.06 -55.57
C SER A 75 20.97 8.10 -54.79
N ILE A 76 19.96 8.76 -55.36
CA ILE A 76 18.59 8.73 -54.81
C ILE A 76 18.07 7.29 -54.69
N VAL A 77 18.48 6.40 -55.60
CA VAL A 77 18.10 4.98 -55.57
C VAL A 77 18.72 4.28 -54.35
N THR A 78 19.98 4.55 -54.02
CA THR A 78 20.63 3.94 -52.85
C THR A 78 20.01 4.44 -51.55
N VAL A 79 19.65 5.72 -51.47
CA VAL A 79 18.89 6.31 -50.35
C VAL A 79 17.57 5.56 -50.10
N ILE A 80 16.78 5.33 -51.16
CA ILE A 80 15.48 4.66 -51.05
C ILE A 80 15.65 3.20 -50.61
N ILE A 81 16.62 2.48 -51.18
CA ILE A 81 16.86 1.07 -50.83
C ILE A 81 17.28 0.94 -49.36
N VAL A 82 18.26 1.73 -48.91
CA VAL A 82 18.73 1.70 -47.51
C VAL A 82 17.59 2.01 -46.55
N ARG A 83 16.73 2.97 -46.89
CA ARG A 83 15.53 3.30 -46.09
C ARG A 83 14.54 2.14 -45.97
N ILE A 84 14.22 1.47 -47.08
CA ILE A 84 13.33 0.31 -47.06
C ILE A 84 13.91 -0.80 -46.19
N VAL A 85 15.23 -1.03 -46.26
CA VAL A 85 15.91 -2.02 -45.43
C VAL A 85 15.83 -1.65 -43.94
N ILE A 86 16.18 -0.42 -43.56
CA ILE A 86 16.12 0.03 -42.15
C ILE A 86 14.68 0.01 -41.64
N ALA A 87 13.71 0.43 -42.45
CA ALA A 87 12.28 0.35 -42.15
C ALA A 87 11.84 -1.09 -41.82
N SER A 88 12.23 -2.05 -42.66
CA SER A 88 11.94 -3.47 -42.46
C SER A 88 12.57 -4.01 -41.17
N LEU A 89 13.81 -3.62 -40.87
CA LEU A 89 14.50 -4.00 -39.63
C LEU A 89 13.76 -3.52 -38.38
N ILE A 90 13.17 -2.32 -38.42
CA ILE A 90 12.39 -1.77 -37.31
C ILE A 90 11.12 -2.59 -37.04
N CYS A 91 10.44 -3.06 -38.09
CA CYS A 91 9.26 -3.91 -37.93
C CYS A 91 9.58 -5.24 -37.21
N VAL A 92 10.77 -5.81 -37.47
CA VAL A 92 11.18 -7.13 -36.93
C VAL A 92 11.99 -7.01 -35.62
N ARG A 93 12.30 -5.79 -35.16
CA ARG A 93 13.20 -5.49 -34.02
C ARG A 93 12.88 -6.23 -32.72
N LYS A 94 11.61 -6.60 -32.50
CA LYS A 94 11.18 -7.30 -31.29
C LYS A 94 11.43 -8.80 -31.32
N ILE A 95 11.26 -9.41 -32.49
CA ILE A 95 11.29 -10.87 -32.67
C ILE A 95 12.75 -11.36 -32.65
N TRP A 96 13.60 -10.69 -33.42
CA TRP A 96 15.01 -11.07 -33.61
C TRP A 96 15.96 -9.89 -33.32
N PRO A 97 15.98 -9.38 -32.07
CA PRO A 97 16.73 -8.17 -31.73
C PRO A 97 18.21 -8.27 -32.12
N SER A 98 18.87 -9.37 -31.75
CA SER A 98 20.30 -9.56 -32.02
C SER A 98 20.64 -9.60 -33.52
N GLN A 99 19.84 -10.30 -34.32
CA GLN A 99 20.09 -10.39 -35.78
C GLN A 99 19.84 -9.04 -36.45
N VAL A 100 18.77 -8.36 -36.06
CA VAL A 100 18.42 -7.03 -36.59
C VAL A 100 19.54 -6.02 -36.34
N ALA A 101 20.16 -6.01 -35.16
CA ALA A 101 21.28 -5.10 -34.88
C ALA A 101 22.54 -5.42 -35.70
N ILE A 102 22.86 -6.70 -35.92
CA ILE A 102 24.01 -7.08 -36.75
C ILE A 102 23.79 -6.61 -38.19
N ILE A 103 22.60 -6.88 -38.75
CA ILE A 103 22.26 -6.46 -40.11
C ILE A 103 22.29 -4.93 -40.22
N PHE A 104 21.76 -4.22 -39.22
CA PHE A 104 21.81 -2.75 -39.19
C PHE A 104 23.24 -2.22 -39.20
N ILE A 105 24.15 -2.77 -38.38
CA ILE A 105 25.57 -2.37 -38.36
C ILE A 105 26.21 -2.59 -39.74
N CYS A 106 25.95 -3.73 -40.38
CA CYS A 106 26.46 -4.01 -41.72
C CYS A 106 25.92 -3.00 -42.75
N VAL A 107 24.61 -2.73 -42.72
CA VAL A 107 23.98 -1.74 -43.61
C VAL A 107 24.59 -0.35 -43.40
N CYS A 108 24.79 0.07 -42.14
CA CYS A 108 25.43 1.35 -41.81
C CYS A 108 26.83 1.49 -42.38
N ILE A 109 27.67 0.47 -42.22
CA ILE A 109 29.03 0.47 -42.77
C ILE A 109 28.98 0.55 -44.30
N ILE A 110 28.08 -0.20 -44.95
CA ILE A 110 27.96 -0.24 -46.41
C ILE A 110 27.54 1.13 -46.97
N HIS A 111 26.50 1.77 -46.42
CA HIS A 111 26.06 3.06 -46.97
C HIS A 111 26.97 4.23 -46.55
N LEU A 112 27.71 4.14 -45.45
CA LEU A 112 28.78 5.11 -45.13
C LEU A 112 29.86 5.13 -46.22
N LEU A 113 30.22 3.97 -46.75
CA LEU A 113 31.22 3.83 -47.82
C LEU A 113 30.65 4.25 -49.19
N LEU A 114 29.46 3.76 -49.54
CA LEU A 114 28.87 3.93 -50.89
C LEU A 114 28.04 5.22 -51.05
N GLY A 115 27.62 5.82 -49.95
CA GLY A 115 26.78 7.01 -49.93
C GLY A 115 25.27 6.70 -49.89
N PRO A 116 24.47 7.57 -49.25
CA PRO A 116 24.87 8.81 -48.55
C PRO A 116 25.59 8.56 -47.22
N SER A 117 26.53 9.44 -46.85
CA SER A 117 27.30 9.33 -45.61
C SER A 117 26.48 9.61 -44.34
N LEU A 118 25.31 10.24 -44.48
CA LEU A 118 24.42 10.57 -43.37
C LEU A 118 22.97 10.38 -43.79
N LEU A 119 22.27 9.51 -43.08
CA LEU A 119 20.82 9.34 -43.20
C LEU A 119 20.15 9.70 -41.87
N PHE A 120 18.98 10.33 -41.95
CA PHE A 120 18.13 10.50 -40.77
C PHE A 120 17.78 9.14 -40.11
N ASP A 121 17.74 8.09 -40.93
CA ASP A 121 17.49 6.71 -40.52
C ASP A 121 18.59 6.12 -39.62
N ASP A 122 19.81 6.69 -39.64
CA ASP A 122 20.92 6.24 -38.80
C ASP A 122 20.62 6.44 -37.31
N PHE A 123 19.84 7.49 -36.98
CA PHE A 123 19.37 7.74 -35.62
C PHE A 123 18.42 6.64 -35.11
N LEU A 124 17.79 5.86 -35.99
CA LEU A 124 16.97 4.72 -35.61
C LEU A 124 17.83 3.57 -35.03
N GLY A 125 19.15 3.59 -35.27
CA GLY A 125 20.11 2.70 -34.63
C GLY A 125 20.09 2.76 -33.10
N PHE A 126 19.82 3.93 -32.51
CA PHE A 126 19.64 4.06 -31.05
C PHE A 126 18.43 3.25 -30.55
N ILE A 127 17.34 3.27 -31.32
CA ILE A 127 16.14 2.49 -30.99
C ILE A 127 16.45 0.99 -31.09
N LEU A 128 17.18 0.55 -32.11
CA LEU A 128 17.57 -0.85 -32.26
C LEU A 128 18.52 -1.29 -31.13
N LEU A 129 19.51 -0.47 -30.77
CA LEU A 129 20.44 -0.73 -29.67
C LEU A 129 19.71 -0.94 -28.34
N SER A 130 18.78 -0.04 -27.97
CA SER A 130 17.99 -0.18 -26.76
C SER A 130 17.12 -1.44 -26.76
N ASN A 131 16.58 -1.86 -27.92
CA ASN A 131 15.82 -3.11 -28.06
C ASN A 131 16.71 -4.34 -27.87
N VAL A 132 17.94 -4.34 -28.40
CA VAL A 132 18.88 -5.46 -28.23
C VAL A 132 19.35 -5.59 -26.80
N ILE A 133 19.63 -4.48 -26.12
CA ILE A 133 20.03 -4.52 -24.70
C ILE A 133 18.87 -4.98 -23.81
N SER A 134 17.65 -4.51 -24.09
CA SER A 134 16.46 -4.79 -23.27
C SER A 134 15.89 -6.19 -23.47
N ARG A 135 15.81 -6.69 -24.71
CA ARG A 135 15.20 -8.00 -25.03
C ARG A 135 16.21 -9.08 -25.41
N GLY A 136 17.42 -8.71 -25.79
CA GLY A 136 18.46 -9.66 -26.17
C GLY A 136 19.01 -10.46 -24.99
N LYS A 137 19.72 -11.55 -25.32
CA LYS A 137 20.42 -12.37 -24.32
C LYS A 137 21.44 -11.53 -23.55
N PRO A 138 21.50 -11.65 -22.21
CA PRO A 138 22.41 -10.86 -21.38
C PRO A 138 23.89 -11.06 -21.75
N GLU A 139 24.23 -12.28 -22.16
CA GLU A 139 25.61 -12.68 -22.47
C GLU A 139 26.21 -11.87 -23.63
N HIS A 140 25.38 -11.47 -24.60
CA HIS A 140 25.83 -10.73 -25.78
C HIS A 140 25.68 -9.21 -25.67
N SER A 141 25.04 -8.67 -24.61
CA SER A 141 24.74 -7.24 -24.53
C SER A 141 26.01 -6.37 -24.52
N ARG A 142 27.09 -6.84 -23.88
CA ARG A 142 28.37 -6.12 -23.83
C ARG A 142 29.01 -5.97 -25.21
N ALA A 143 28.96 -7.01 -26.04
CA ALA A 143 29.48 -6.96 -27.41
C ALA A 143 28.75 -5.92 -28.26
N PHE A 144 27.41 -5.85 -28.14
CA PHE A 144 26.61 -4.85 -28.86
C PHE A 144 26.86 -3.42 -28.38
N VAL A 145 27.12 -3.22 -27.08
CA VAL A 145 27.49 -1.90 -26.55
C VAL A 145 28.84 -1.45 -27.14
N ILE A 146 29.85 -2.33 -27.15
CA ILE A 146 31.16 -2.03 -27.72
C ILE A 146 31.05 -1.74 -29.22
N SER A 147 30.33 -2.58 -29.98
CA SER A 147 30.14 -2.36 -31.41
C SER A 147 29.42 -1.05 -31.70
N ALA A 148 28.43 -0.66 -30.88
CA ALA A 148 27.74 0.61 -31.03
C ALA A 148 28.73 1.79 -30.91
N TYR A 149 29.54 1.86 -29.86
CA TYR A 149 30.54 2.94 -29.71
C TYR A 149 31.49 3.01 -30.90
N ILE A 150 32.07 1.87 -31.31
CA ILE A 150 32.99 1.81 -32.45
C ILE A 150 32.31 2.33 -33.72
N THR A 151 31.11 1.83 -34.04
CA THR A 151 30.38 2.23 -35.25
C THR A 151 30.00 3.71 -35.23
N THR A 152 29.61 4.27 -34.06
CA THR A 152 29.23 5.69 -33.95
C THR A 152 30.41 6.65 -34.04
N ILE A 153 31.58 6.27 -33.52
CA ILE A 153 32.80 7.08 -33.67
C ILE A 153 33.23 7.05 -35.14
N LEU A 154 33.23 5.87 -35.76
CA LEU A 154 33.58 5.72 -37.17
C LEU A 154 32.63 6.51 -38.07
N SER A 155 31.33 6.48 -37.80
CA SER A 155 30.34 7.26 -38.56
C SER A 155 30.57 8.75 -38.38
N ALA A 156 30.79 9.25 -37.15
CA ALA A 156 31.01 10.68 -36.89
C ALA A 156 32.26 11.21 -37.64
N ILE A 157 33.35 10.43 -37.66
CA ILE A 157 34.55 10.77 -38.42
C ILE A 157 34.25 10.81 -39.93
N SER A 158 33.58 9.79 -40.45
CA SER A 158 33.24 9.70 -41.88
C SER A 158 32.29 10.81 -42.34
N ILE A 159 31.30 11.17 -41.53
CA ILE A 159 30.35 12.27 -41.79
C ILE A 159 31.11 13.59 -41.81
N SER A 160 31.97 13.84 -40.82
CA SER A 160 32.76 15.07 -40.74
C SER A 160 33.67 15.24 -41.95
N TRP A 161 34.30 14.15 -42.40
CA TRP A 161 35.07 14.14 -43.63
C TRP A 161 34.22 14.49 -44.86
N SER A 162 33.10 13.77 -45.04
CA SER A 162 32.26 13.86 -46.23
C SER A 162 31.62 15.25 -46.38
N ILE A 163 31.29 15.92 -45.27
CA ILE A 163 30.74 17.29 -45.27
C ILE A 163 31.78 18.33 -45.67
N VAL A 164 33.02 18.21 -45.21
CA VAL A 164 34.04 19.26 -45.41
C VAL A 164 34.81 19.09 -46.71
N ILE A 165 35.16 17.84 -47.05
CA ILE A 165 36.05 17.49 -48.15
C ILE A 165 35.29 16.88 -49.34
N GLY A 166 34.24 16.10 -49.06
CA GLY A 166 33.50 15.33 -50.07
C GLY A 166 34.06 13.94 -50.31
N SER A 167 33.58 13.29 -51.38
CA SER A 167 33.96 11.92 -51.75
C SER A 167 35.37 11.82 -52.34
N PHE A 168 36.07 10.72 -52.07
CA PHE A 168 37.40 10.47 -52.63
C PHE A 168 37.42 10.35 -54.16
N SER A 169 36.31 9.98 -54.81
CA SER A 169 36.25 9.81 -56.28
C SER A 169 36.23 11.15 -57.07
N GLY A 170 36.21 12.31 -56.40
CA GLY A 170 36.55 13.60 -56.98
C GLY A 170 35.49 14.27 -57.87
N LYS A 171 34.33 13.64 -58.12
CA LYS A 171 33.18 14.29 -58.75
C LYS A 171 32.25 14.79 -57.64
N ALA A 172 32.03 16.10 -57.55
CA ALA A 172 30.98 16.64 -56.68
C ALA A 172 29.61 16.46 -57.34
N SER A 173 28.61 16.09 -56.55
CA SER A 173 27.19 16.20 -56.96
C SER A 173 26.87 17.63 -57.40
N LYS A 174 26.11 17.80 -58.50
CA LYS A 174 25.73 19.12 -59.04
C LYS A 174 25.01 19.93 -57.94
N GLY A 175 25.62 21.05 -57.52
CA GLY A 175 25.02 22.02 -56.60
C GLY A 175 25.52 21.98 -55.15
N ILE A 176 26.46 21.10 -54.79
CA ILE A 176 27.09 21.08 -53.47
C ILE A 176 28.51 21.64 -53.57
N ILE A 177 28.80 22.70 -52.82
CA ILE A 177 30.13 23.32 -52.72
C ILE A 177 30.75 22.84 -51.40
N TYR A 178 31.76 21.98 -51.48
CA TYR A 178 32.54 21.57 -50.32
C TYR A 178 33.44 22.71 -49.85
N ALA A 179 33.58 22.88 -48.54
CA ALA A 179 34.39 23.95 -47.94
C ALA A 179 35.88 23.82 -48.31
N CYS A 180 36.35 22.60 -48.57
CA CYS A 180 37.74 22.31 -48.92
C CYS A 180 37.82 21.36 -50.12
N LYS A 181 38.21 21.88 -51.29
CA LYS A 181 38.41 21.05 -52.48
C LYS A 181 39.77 20.36 -52.45
N ILE A 182 39.77 19.03 -52.59
CA ILE A 182 41.00 18.21 -52.71
C ILE A 182 41.88 18.67 -53.90
N TYR A 183 41.27 19.14 -54.99
CA TYR A 183 41.95 19.35 -56.29
C TYR A 183 42.38 20.80 -56.59
N ASN A 184 42.20 21.75 -55.67
CA ASN A 184 42.71 23.12 -55.86
C ASN A 184 43.25 23.73 -54.55
N PRO A 185 44.41 23.24 -54.04
CA PRO A 185 44.96 23.61 -52.74
C PRO A 185 45.49 25.06 -52.67
N SER A 186 45.59 25.77 -53.79
CA SER A 186 46.07 27.17 -53.84
C SER A 186 45.01 28.20 -53.43
N ALA A 187 43.73 27.83 -53.37
CA ALA A 187 42.65 28.75 -53.03
C ALA A 187 42.25 28.76 -51.54
N ASN A 188 42.52 27.67 -50.80
CA ASN A 188 42.12 27.52 -49.40
C ASN A 188 43.33 27.15 -48.52
N HIS A 189 43.62 27.96 -47.50
CA HIS A 189 44.70 27.65 -46.55
C HIS A 189 44.43 26.31 -45.82
N PRO A 190 45.39 25.35 -45.78
CA PRO A 190 45.19 24.06 -45.14
C PRO A 190 44.83 24.16 -43.65
N ALA A 191 45.29 25.22 -42.96
CA ALA A 191 44.90 25.54 -41.59
C ALA A 191 43.41 25.88 -41.42
N VAL A 192 42.79 26.50 -42.42
CA VAL A 192 41.34 26.82 -42.42
C VAL A 192 40.54 25.53 -42.62
N CYS A 193 41.00 24.64 -43.48
CA CYS A 193 40.36 23.34 -43.68
C CYS A 193 40.44 22.44 -42.45
N THR A 194 41.61 22.34 -41.82
CA THR A 194 41.77 21.54 -40.60
C THR A 194 40.93 22.07 -39.43
N SER A 195 40.87 23.39 -39.26
CA SER A 195 40.03 24.00 -38.22
C SER A 195 38.53 23.82 -38.45
N ILE A 196 38.04 23.90 -39.70
CA ILE A 196 36.63 23.59 -40.03
C ILE A 196 36.31 22.13 -39.73
N ILE A 197 37.20 21.19 -40.09
CA ILE A 197 37.02 19.77 -39.77
C ILE A 197 36.98 19.56 -38.26
N LEU A 198 37.92 20.15 -37.50
CA LEU A 198 37.97 19.97 -36.05
C LEU A 198 36.74 20.55 -35.35
N ASN A 199 36.29 21.73 -35.79
CA ASN A 199 35.11 22.41 -35.24
C ASN A 199 33.81 21.66 -35.50
N PHE A 200 33.75 20.81 -36.53
CA PHE A 200 32.58 19.97 -36.81
C PHE A 200 32.72 18.55 -36.21
N ALA A 201 33.92 17.96 -36.28
CA ALA A 201 34.20 16.62 -35.81
C ALA A 201 34.13 16.50 -34.28
N LEU A 202 34.69 17.47 -33.54
CA LEU A 202 34.68 17.40 -32.07
C LEU A 202 33.25 17.42 -31.50
N PRO A 203 32.37 18.38 -31.86
CA PRO A 203 30.99 18.38 -31.36
C PRO A 203 30.18 17.16 -31.81
N SER A 204 30.38 16.68 -33.04
CA SER A 204 29.64 15.51 -33.55
C SER A 204 30.05 14.20 -32.87
N VAL A 205 31.34 14.00 -32.58
CA VAL A 205 31.82 12.85 -31.80
C VAL A 205 31.32 12.91 -30.35
N ILE A 206 31.39 14.08 -29.72
CA ILE A 206 30.85 14.28 -28.36
C ILE A 206 29.34 13.97 -28.34
N PHE A 207 28.59 14.49 -29.31
CA PHE A 207 27.17 14.20 -29.47
C PHE A 207 26.91 12.70 -29.60
N ALA A 208 27.66 12.01 -30.47
CA ALA A 208 27.48 10.58 -30.73
C ALA A 208 27.77 9.73 -29.47
N ILE A 209 28.82 10.06 -28.71
CA ILE A 209 29.16 9.38 -27.46
C ILE A 209 28.07 9.63 -26.39
N ILE A 210 27.58 10.86 -26.27
CA ILE A 210 26.50 11.18 -25.33
C ILE A 210 25.20 10.45 -25.72
N ALA A 211 24.82 10.46 -26.99
CA ALA A 211 23.61 9.79 -27.45
C ALA A 211 23.68 8.26 -27.28
N THR A 212 24.83 7.65 -27.57
CA THR A 212 25.06 6.21 -27.36
C THR A 212 25.05 5.84 -25.88
N THR A 213 25.77 6.56 -25.02
CA THR A 213 25.79 6.31 -23.56
C THR A 213 24.37 6.35 -22.98
N ILE A 214 23.58 7.37 -23.33
CA ILE A 214 22.19 7.52 -22.88
C ILE A 214 21.33 6.36 -23.39
N THR A 215 21.47 5.99 -24.65
CA THR A 215 20.73 4.86 -25.23
C THR A 215 21.04 3.55 -24.52
N VAL A 216 22.31 3.32 -24.15
CA VAL A 216 22.73 2.16 -23.39
C VAL A 216 22.10 2.17 -21.99
N ILE A 217 22.11 3.31 -21.30
CA ILE A 217 21.45 3.48 -20.00
C ILE A 217 19.95 3.17 -20.11
N ILE A 218 19.27 3.73 -21.12
CA ILE A 218 17.85 3.49 -21.38
C ILE A 218 17.59 2.00 -21.65
N GLY A 219 18.43 1.34 -22.45
CA GLY A 219 18.30 -0.08 -22.77
C GLY A 219 18.39 -0.97 -21.53
N TYR A 220 19.36 -0.72 -20.65
CA TYR A 220 19.49 -1.44 -19.38
C TYR A 220 18.36 -1.12 -18.40
N TRP A 221 17.94 0.15 -18.33
CA TRP A 221 16.81 0.56 -17.50
C TRP A 221 15.49 -0.11 -17.95
N GLN A 222 15.25 -0.18 -19.26
CA GLN A 222 14.12 -0.90 -19.84
C GLN A 222 14.16 -2.39 -19.49
N ARG A 223 15.33 -3.02 -19.62
CA ARG A 223 15.54 -4.44 -19.25
C ARG A 223 15.11 -4.73 -17.81
N SER A 224 15.62 -3.94 -16.87
CA SER A 224 15.32 -4.07 -15.44
C SER A 224 13.84 -3.79 -15.17
N SER A 225 13.25 -2.79 -15.85
CA SER A 225 11.83 -2.47 -15.70
C SER A 225 10.92 -3.60 -16.18
N LEU A 226 11.27 -4.27 -17.29
CA LEU A 226 10.54 -5.45 -17.77
C LEU A 226 10.61 -6.61 -16.77
N HIS A 227 11.80 -6.86 -16.21
CA HIS A 227 11.99 -7.90 -15.19
C HIS A 227 11.16 -7.59 -13.92
N PHE A 228 11.18 -6.33 -13.48
CA PHE A 228 10.44 -5.88 -12.30
C PHE A 228 8.92 -5.98 -12.47
N ILE A 229 8.39 -5.63 -13.65
CA ILE A 229 6.96 -5.79 -13.96
C ILE A 229 6.55 -7.27 -13.86
N LYS A 230 7.37 -8.17 -14.41
CA LYS A 230 7.10 -9.61 -14.33
C LYS A 230 7.11 -10.12 -12.88
N LEU A 231 8.11 -9.73 -12.10
CA LEU A 231 8.19 -10.07 -10.67
C LEU A 231 6.98 -9.53 -9.88
N LEU A 232 6.52 -8.32 -10.17
CA LEU A 232 5.32 -7.77 -9.53
C LEU A 232 4.05 -8.53 -9.92
N GLN A 233 3.92 -8.95 -11.17
CA GLN A 233 2.78 -9.77 -11.61
C GLN A 233 2.78 -11.13 -10.90
N GLU A 234 3.93 -11.78 -10.83
CA GLU A 234 4.10 -13.04 -10.10
C GLU A 234 3.76 -12.85 -8.62
N ASN A 235 4.28 -11.80 -7.97
CA ASN A 235 3.96 -11.50 -6.57
C ASN A 235 2.46 -11.20 -6.33
N ASN A 236 1.80 -10.47 -7.22
CA ASN A 236 0.36 -10.22 -7.08
C ASN A 236 -0.45 -11.52 -7.24
N ALA A 237 -0.03 -12.41 -8.14
CA ALA A 237 -0.64 -13.72 -8.31
C ALA A 237 -0.43 -14.63 -7.10
N THR A 238 0.75 -14.58 -6.46
CA THR A 238 1.02 -15.36 -5.25
C THR A 238 0.23 -14.86 -4.05
N ILE A 239 0.05 -13.54 -3.87
CA ILE A 239 -0.82 -12.99 -2.82
C ILE A 239 -2.25 -13.53 -2.97
N LEU A 240 -2.78 -13.52 -4.20
CA LEU A 240 -4.12 -14.06 -4.48
C LEU A 240 -4.21 -15.57 -4.25
N ALA A 241 -3.20 -16.34 -4.68
CA ALA A 241 -3.16 -17.79 -4.48
C ALA A 241 -3.10 -18.16 -2.98
N ASN A 242 -2.32 -17.41 -2.20
CA ASN A 242 -2.11 -17.69 -0.77
C ASN A 242 -3.27 -17.20 0.12
N ARG A 243 -4.24 -16.44 -0.41
CA ARG A 243 -5.36 -15.87 0.35
C ARG A 243 -6.10 -16.93 1.19
N LYS A 244 -6.46 -18.07 0.60
CA LYS A 244 -7.16 -19.15 1.30
C LYS A 244 -6.32 -19.77 2.42
N HIS A 245 -5.03 -19.96 2.17
CA HIS A 245 -4.12 -20.53 3.16
C HIS A 245 -4.02 -19.64 4.41
N TRP A 246 -3.89 -18.32 4.21
CA TRP A 246 -3.88 -17.36 5.32
C TRP A 246 -5.20 -17.30 6.08
N GLN A 247 -6.33 -17.47 5.38
CA GLN A 247 -7.65 -17.55 6.03
C GLN A 247 -7.71 -18.76 6.98
N HIS A 248 -7.29 -19.95 6.53
CA HIS A 248 -7.24 -21.15 7.37
C HIS A 248 -6.30 -20.99 8.56
N ILE A 249 -5.06 -20.52 8.36
CA ILE A 249 -4.10 -20.29 9.45
C ILE A 249 -4.66 -19.32 10.49
N THR A 250 -5.28 -18.23 10.04
CA THR A 250 -5.85 -17.21 10.95
C THR A 250 -6.95 -17.81 11.82
N VAL A 251 -7.91 -18.52 11.21
CA VAL A 251 -9.00 -19.20 11.94
C VAL A 251 -8.44 -20.18 12.97
N THR A 252 -7.50 -21.03 12.56
CA THR A 252 -6.93 -22.06 13.44
C THR A 252 -6.12 -21.46 14.60
N SER A 253 -5.33 -20.42 14.33
CA SER A 253 -4.57 -19.71 15.37
C SER A 253 -5.48 -19.07 16.42
N GLU A 254 -6.61 -18.50 15.97
CA GLU A 254 -7.57 -17.85 16.83
C GLU A 254 -8.35 -18.86 17.67
N ARG A 255 -8.76 -19.99 17.07
CA ARG A 255 -9.35 -21.14 17.78
C ARG A 255 -8.46 -21.60 18.94
N ALA A 256 -7.18 -21.83 18.68
CA ALA A 256 -6.23 -22.32 19.69
C ALA A 256 -6.01 -21.31 20.83
N ARG A 257 -6.00 -20.02 20.52
CA ARG A 257 -5.88 -18.96 21.53
C ARG A 257 -7.10 -18.91 22.44
N ILE A 258 -8.31 -18.83 21.88
CA ILE A 258 -9.56 -18.78 22.66
C ILE A 258 -9.72 -20.03 23.51
N ALA A 259 -9.46 -21.21 22.95
CA ALA A 259 -9.51 -22.48 23.65
C ALA A 259 -8.61 -22.48 24.90
N ARG A 260 -7.39 -21.92 24.79
CA ARG A 260 -6.44 -21.81 25.91
C ARG A 260 -6.93 -20.83 26.99
N GLU A 261 -7.31 -19.62 26.59
CA GLU A 261 -7.80 -18.60 27.51
C GLU A 261 -9.08 -19.08 28.24
N MET A 262 -9.99 -19.79 27.56
CA MET A 262 -11.17 -20.42 28.17
C MET A 262 -10.80 -21.59 29.07
N HIS A 263 -9.85 -22.45 28.67
CA HIS A 263 -9.40 -23.58 29.47
C HIS A 263 -8.86 -23.14 30.83
N ASP A 264 -8.00 -22.11 30.83
CA ASP A 264 -7.35 -21.64 32.06
C ASP A 264 -8.38 -21.14 33.07
N ILE A 265 -9.43 -20.45 32.62
CA ILE A 265 -10.51 -19.96 33.50
C ILE A 265 -11.38 -21.13 33.98
N VAL A 266 -11.94 -21.93 33.07
CA VAL A 266 -12.96 -22.93 33.39
C VAL A 266 -12.38 -24.13 34.14
N ALA A 267 -11.22 -24.63 33.72
CA ALA A 267 -10.60 -25.80 34.35
C ALA A 267 -10.13 -25.47 35.77
N HIS A 268 -9.61 -24.26 36.00
CA HIS A 268 -9.18 -23.81 37.32
C HIS A 268 -10.35 -23.75 38.30
N THR A 269 -11.46 -23.08 37.93
CA THR A 269 -12.64 -22.97 38.79
C THR A 269 -13.27 -24.33 39.08
N LEU A 270 -13.48 -25.17 38.05
CA LEU A 270 -14.06 -26.49 38.26
C LEU A 270 -13.17 -27.36 39.16
N SER A 271 -11.84 -27.24 39.07
CA SER A 271 -10.93 -27.94 39.97
C SER A 271 -11.09 -27.50 41.42
N ILE A 272 -11.22 -26.19 41.68
CA ILE A 272 -11.50 -25.67 43.03
C ILE A 272 -12.85 -26.19 43.53
N ILE A 273 -13.90 -26.13 42.71
CA ILE A 273 -15.24 -26.62 43.07
C ILE A 273 -15.18 -28.11 43.46
N ILE A 274 -14.47 -28.94 42.69
CA ILE A 274 -14.33 -30.38 42.97
C ILE A 274 -13.61 -30.61 44.31
N VAL A 275 -12.46 -29.97 44.53
CA VAL A 275 -11.68 -30.13 45.78
C VAL A 275 -12.47 -29.64 46.99
N GLN A 276 -13.13 -28.49 46.88
CA GLN A 276 -13.98 -27.96 47.94
C GLN A 276 -15.21 -28.84 48.17
N SER A 277 -15.78 -29.44 47.12
CA SER A 277 -16.91 -30.36 47.28
C SER A 277 -16.53 -31.63 48.02
N ASP A 278 -15.37 -32.21 47.70
CA ASP A 278 -14.89 -33.41 48.38
C ASP A 278 -14.49 -33.10 49.84
N GLY A 279 -13.87 -31.94 50.11
CA GLY A 279 -13.56 -31.49 51.47
C GLY A 279 -14.80 -31.11 52.30
N GLY A 280 -15.78 -30.48 51.68
CA GLY A 280 -17.06 -30.14 52.30
C GLY A 280 -17.89 -31.37 52.62
N ARG A 281 -17.80 -32.42 51.80
CA ARG A 281 -18.38 -33.74 52.09
C ARG A 281 -17.84 -34.34 53.38
N TYR A 282 -16.53 -34.27 53.59
CA TYR A 282 -15.89 -34.71 54.84
C TYR A 282 -16.27 -33.82 56.03
N ALA A 283 -16.38 -32.51 55.82
CA ALA A 283 -16.82 -31.56 56.84
C ALA A 283 -18.30 -31.79 57.24
N ALA A 284 -19.19 -32.17 56.31
CA ALA A 284 -20.60 -32.43 56.61
C ALA A 284 -20.79 -33.54 57.67
N SER A 285 -19.85 -34.49 57.76
CA SER A 285 -19.89 -35.55 58.78
C SER A 285 -19.34 -35.13 60.15
N HIS A 286 -18.47 -34.13 60.22
CA HIS A 286 -17.65 -33.82 61.41
C HIS A 286 -17.75 -32.37 61.92
N ASP A 287 -17.98 -31.39 61.04
CA ASP A 287 -17.98 -29.95 61.31
C ASP A 287 -18.95 -29.22 60.35
N ILE A 288 -20.20 -29.04 60.81
CA ILE A 288 -21.29 -28.39 60.06
C ILE A 288 -21.01 -26.91 59.74
N PRO A 289 -20.49 -26.08 60.68
CA PRO A 289 -20.04 -24.72 60.37
C PRO A 289 -19.02 -24.66 59.23
N LEU A 290 -18.05 -25.58 59.22
CA LEU A 290 -17.06 -25.69 58.14
C LEU A 290 -17.69 -26.15 56.82
N ALA A 291 -18.66 -27.06 56.86
CA ALA A 291 -19.42 -27.48 55.67
C ALA A 291 -20.18 -26.29 55.06
N LYS A 292 -20.89 -25.51 55.87
CA LYS A 292 -21.59 -24.29 55.44
C LYS A 292 -20.65 -23.26 54.81
N LYS A 293 -19.50 -23.02 55.43
CA LYS A 293 -18.46 -22.14 54.88
C LYS A 293 -17.95 -22.64 53.54
N THR A 294 -17.71 -23.94 53.40
CA THR A 294 -17.27 -24.57 52.15
C THR A 294 -18.30 -24.40 51.04
N MET A 295 -19.59 -24.51 51.36
CA MET A 295 -20.67 -24.36 50.38
C MET A 295 -20.81 -22.91 49.88
N ILE A 296 -20.58 -21.93 50.76
CA ILE A 296 -20.47 -20.51 50.38
C ILE A 296 -19.26 -20.26 49.47
N ILE A 297 -18.12 -20.90 49.74
CA ILE A 297 -16.92 -20.80 48.89
C ILE A 297 -17.22 -21.35 47.49
N ILE A 298 -17.84 -22.53 47.39
CA ILE A 298 -18.24 -23.14 46.11
C ILE A 298 -19.14 -22.20 45.30
N LYS A 299 -20.19 -21.65 45.94
CA LYS A 299 -21.09 -20.68 45.31
C LYS A 299 -20.33 -19.47 44.78
N ASN A 300 -19.54 -18.82 45.64
CA ASN A 300 -18.81 -17.61 45.29
C ASN A 300 -17.81 -17.83 44.15
N GLU A 301 -17.15 -19.00 44.13
CA GLU A 301 -16.19 -19.34 43.09
C GLU A 301 -16.88 -19.62 41.74
N ALA A 302 -18.03 -20.29 41.76
CA ALA A 302 -18.85 -20.47 40.56
C ALA A 302 -19.40 -19.14 40.02
N GLU A 303 -19.87 -18.23 40.88
CA GLU A 303 -20.32 -16.88 40.50
C GLU A 303 -19.17 -16.03 39.95
N ARG A 304 -17.97 -16.13 40.54
CA ARG A 304 -16.76 -15.47 40.05
C ARG A 304 -16.39 -15.95 38.65
N ALA A 305 -16.40 -17.25 38.40
CA ALA A 305 -16.07 -17.81 37.09
C ALA A 305 -17.06 -17.40 35.99
N ILE A 306 -18.37 -17.39 36.29
CA ILE A 306 -19.38 -16.86 35.36
C ILE A 306 -19.08 -15.39 35.03
N ASN A 307 -18.74 -14.59 36.04
CA ASN A 307 -18.42 -13.17 35.83
C ASN A 307 -17.12 -12.97 35.05
N ASP A 308 -16.08 -13.77 35.30
CA ASP A 308 -14.79 -13.63 34.61
C ASP A 308 -14.87 -14.11 33.16
N MET A 309 -15.64 -15.18 32.88
CA MET A 309 -16.02 -15.53 31.50
C MET A 309 -16.79 -14.39 30.83
N LYS A 310 -17.81 -13.82 31.49
CA LYS A 310 -18.58 -12.68 30.95
C LYS A 310 -17.69 -11.47 30.67
N LYS A 311 -16.70 -11.17 31.52
CA LYS A 311 -15.75 -10.07 31.32
C LYS A 311 -14.80 -10.31 30.16
N MET A 312 -14.20 -11.50 30.08
CA MET A 312 -13.38 -11.91 28.93
C MET A 312 -14.19 -11.71 27.65
N LEU A 313 -15.43 -12.21 27.63
CA LEU A 313 -16.30 -12.15 26.46
C LEU A 313 -16.78 -10.74 26.11
N LYS A 314 -17.03 -9.90 27.12
CA LYS A 314 -17.32 -8.46 26.91
C LYS A 314 -16.11 -7.75 26.30
N ALA A 315 -14.89 -8.06 26.76
CA ALA A 315 -13.65 -7.57 26.16
C ALA A 315 -13.43 -8.11 24.73
N LEU A 316 -13.90 -9.33 24.42
CA LEU A 316 -13.90 -9.87 23.05
C LEU A 316 -14.96 -9.22 22.14
N SER A 317 -16.12 -8.81 22.68
CA SER A 317 -17.21 -8.17 21.93
C SER A 317 -17.01 -6.68 21.64
N GLU A 318 -16.15 -5.98 22.40
CA GLU A 318 -15.84 -4.56 22.19
C GLU A 318 -15.11 -4.27 20.87
N THR A 319 -14.73 -5.30 20.09
CA THR A 319 -14.17 -5.12 18.73
C THR A 319 -15.25 -5.19 17.63
N SER A 320 -16.53 -5.44 17.97
CA SER A 320 -17.57 -5.75 16.98
C SER A 320 -18.96 -5.14 17.21
N SER A 321 -19.18 -4.22 18.15
CA SER A 321 -20.51 -3.60 18.33
C SER A 321 -20.57 -2.18 17.78
N HIS A 322 -21.02 -2.05 16.52
CA HIS A 322 -21.50 -0.79 15.93
C HIS A 322 -22.88 -0.35 16.45
N GLU A 323 -23.37 -0.96 17.55
CA GLU A 323 -24.69 -0.69 18.15
C GLU A 323 -24.65 0.25 19.36
N ASP A 324 -23.48 0.49 19.99
CA ASP A 324 -23.38 1.43 21.12
C ASP A 324 -23.39 2.89 20.60
N ASN A 325 -24.56 3.46 20.35
CA ASN A 325 -24.71 4.85 19.89
C ASN A 325 -25.28 5.74 21.01
N TYR A 326 -24.92 7.02 20.99
CA TYR A 326 -25.48 8.06 21.83
C TYR A 326 -27.03 8.07 21.83
N SER A 327 -27.67 7.74 20.70
CA SER A 327 -29.13 7.69 20.58
C SER A 327 -29.82 6.74 21.57
N GLU A 328 -29.10 5.76 22.12
CA GLU A 328 -29.65 4.77 23.07
C GLU A 328 -29.48 5.15 24.54
N ILE A 329 -28.85 6.30 24.84
CA ILE A 329 -28.65 6.76 26.22
C ILE A 329 -29.99 6.97 26.93
N SER A 330 -30.98 7.54 26.25
CA SER A 330 -32.32 7.74 26.84
C SER A 330 -32.96 6.40 27.26
N SER A 331 -32.87 5.37 26.41
CA SER A 331 -33.37 4.03 26.77
C SER A 331 -32.58 3.40 27.91
N LEU A 332 -31.27 3.64 27.99
CA LEU A 332 -30.41 3.12 29.06
C LEU A 332 -30.77 3.73 30.42
N ILE A 333 -31.11 5.02 30.46
CA ILE A 333 -31.59 5.70 31.68
C ILE A 333 -32.96 5.17 32.10
N GLU A 334 -33.88 4.95 31.16
CA GLU A 334 -35.18 4.34 31.47
C GLU A 334 -35.05 2.91 32.01
N GLN A 335 -34.16 2.10 31.42
CA GLN A 335 -33.87 0.75 31.94
C GLN A 335 -33.33 0.80 33.38
N ALA A 336 -32.44 1.76 33.69
CA ALA A 336 -31.94 1.94 35.05
C ALA A 336 -33.03 2.39 36.02
N ARG A 337 -33.99 3.22 35.57
CA ARG A 337 -35.16 3.62 36.36
C ARG A 337 -36.05 2.41 36.68
N VAL A 338 -36.32 1.55 35.70
CA VAL A 338 -37.09 0.32 35.89
C VAL A 338 -36.37 -0.66 36.83
N ALA A 339 -35.04 -0.78 36.70
CA ALA A 339 -34.24 -1.68 37.53
C ALA A 339 -34.01 -1.18 38.97
N SER A 340 -34.33 0.09 39.27
CA SER A 340 -34.17 0.70 40.59
C SER A 340 -35.33 1.65 40.88
N PRO A 341 -36.55 1.12 41.04
CA PRO A 341 -37.79 1.93 41.11
C PRO A 341 -37.84 2.87 42.32
N ASN A 342 -37.08 2.55 43.37
CA ASN A 342 -36.98 3.38 44.58
C ASN A 342 -36.05 4.59 44.42
N ASN A 343 -35.24 4.64 43.35
CA ASN A 343 -34.30 5.74 43.11
C ASN A 343 -34.90 6.78 42.15
N ILE A 344 -34.60 8.06 42.40
CA ILE A 344 -35.17 9.17 41.63
C ILE A 344 -34.12 9.64 40.61
N PHE A 345 -34.40 9.46 39.32
CA PHE A 345 -33.51 9.84 38.22
C PHE A 345 -33.96 11.12 37.52
N TRP A 346 -33.09 12.14 37.53
CA TRP A 346 -33.24 13.39 36.78
C TRP A 346 -32.28 13.37 35.60
N HIS A 347 -32.80 13.58 34.39
CA HIS A 347 -32.01 13.70 33.17
C HIS A 347 -32.26 15.07 32.52
N THR A 348 -31.21 15.87 32.36
CA THR A 348 -31.28 17.21 31.78
C THR A 348 -30.24 17.37 30.69
N VAL A 349 -30.60 18.09 29.62
CA VAL A 349 -29.76 18.32 28.45
C VAL A 349 -29.72 19.81 28.16
N ASP A 350 -28.52 20.40 28.29
CA ASP A 350 -28.23 21.80 28.00
C ASP A 350 -27.49 21.93 26.67
N GLY A 351 -27.93 22.89 25.85
CA GLY A 351 -27.40 23.13 24.50
C GLY A 351 -28.13 22.31 23.42
N LYS A 352 -27.75 22.55 22.15
CA LYS A 352 -28.36 21.85 21.00
C LYS A 352 -27.69 20.49 20.84
N ASN A 353 -28.46 19.41 21.00
CA ASN A 353 -27.98 18.04 20.77
C ASN A 353 -27.26 17.97 19.42
N SER A 354 -25.94 17.79 19.50
CA SER A 354 -25.01 17.77 18.37
C SER A 354 -24.32 16.42 18.28
N SER A 355 -25.03 15.34 18.64
CA SER A 355 -24.53 13.96 18.59
C SER A 355 -23.96 13.57 17.23
N ASN A 356 -24.47 14.11 16.13
CA ASN A 356 -23.92 13.91 14.77
C ASN A 356 -22.48 14.46 14.59
N MET A 357 -22.01 15.35 15.47
CA MET A 357 -20.64 15.89 15.46
C MET A 357 -19.66 15.03 16.27
N LEU A 358 -20.16 14.07 17.06
CA LEU A 358 -19.36 13.00 17.64
C LEU A 358 -19.18 11.90 16.60
N ASP A 359 -17.96 11.41 16.41
CA ASP A 359 -17.77 10.21 15.58
C ASP A 359 -18.29 8.96 16.29
N SER A 360 -18.36 7.83 15.56
CA SER A 360 -18.88 6.58 16.10
C SER A 360 -18.14 6.10 17.35
N GLN A 361 -16.85 6.39 17.48
CA GLN A 361 -16.07 6.00 18.67
C GLN A 361 -16.42 6.88 19.86
N ALA A 362 -16.56 8.20 19.66
CA ALA A 362 -16.96 9.14 20.70
C ALA A 362 -18.41 8.91 21.18
N GLN A 363 -19.33 8.57 20.27
CA GLN A 363 -20.71 8.19 20.62
C GLN A 363 -20.74 6.92 21.49
N ALA A 364 -19.96 5.89 21.14
CA ALA A 364 -19.85 4.68 21.93
C ALA A 364 -19.23 4.93 23.32
N VAL A 365 -18.23 5.80 23.42
CA VAL A 365 -17.64 6.19 24.71
C VAL A 365 -18.66 6.89 25.59
N ALA A 366 -19.48 7.80 25.05
CA ALA A 366 -20.55 8.47 25.80
C ALA A 366 -21.55 7.46 26.38
N TYR A 367 -22.03 6.53 25.54
CA TYR A 367 -22.93 5.46 25.96
C TYR A 367 -22.32 4.60 27.09
N ARG A 368 -21.06 4.19 26.94
CA ARG A 368 -20.37 3.35 27.92
C ARG A 368 -20.11 4.05 29.26
N VAL A 369 -19.81 5.35 29.25
CA VAL A 369 -19.63 6.14 30.49
C VAL A 369 -20.93 6.16 31.29
N ILE A 370 -22.07 6.42 30.66
CA ILE A 370 -23.37 6.43 31.34
C ILE A 370 -23.74 5.03 31.82
N GLN A 371 -23.50 4.00 31.01
CA GLN A 371 -23.76 2.60 31.39
C GLN A 371 -22.98 2.19 32.65
N GLU A 372 -21.68 2.48 32.69
CA GLU A 372 -20.84 2.11 33.82
C GLU A 372 -21.20 2.94 35.05
N ALA A 373 -21.52 4.24 34.90
CA ALA A 373 -21.99 5.08 35.98
C ALA A 373 -23.31 4.58 36.59
N LEU A 374 -24.31 4.26 35.78
CA LEU A 374 -25.59 3.70 36.23
C LEU A 374 -25.42 2.35 36.93
N SER A 375 -24.53 1.50 36.41
CA SER A 375 -24.15 0.24 37.05
C SER A 375 -23.49 0.46 38.41
N ASN A 376 -22.60 1.45 38.54
CA ASN A 376 -21.94 1.79 39.80
C ASN A 376 -22.94 2.34 40.82
N ILE A 377 -23.86 3.21 40.40
CA ILE A 377 -24.93 3.74 41.25
C ILE A 377 -25.78 2.60 41.82
N ARG A 378 -26.25 1.69 40.96
CA ARG A 378 -27.03 0.52 41.39
C ARG A 378 -26.30 -0.35 42.41
N LYS A 379 -24.98 -0.49 42.28
CA LYS A 379 -24.17 -1.34 43.17
C LYS A 379 -23.78 -0.65 44.48
N HIS A 380 -23.65 0.67 44.49
CA HIS A 380 -22.93 1.39 45.55
C HIS A 380 -23.72 2.52 46.23
N ALA A 381 -24.77 3.06 45.61
CA ALA A 381 -25.48 4.22 46.15
C ALA A 381 -26.53 3.87 47.23
N GLY A 382 -27.05 2.63 47.21
CA GLY A 382 -28.16 2.20 48.06
C GLY A 382 -29.55 2.56 47.49
N ASP A 383 -30.59 2.35 48.27
CA ASP A 383 -31.98 2.66 47.89
C ASP A 383 -32.39 4.07 48.33
N SER A 384 -33.40 4.63 47.63
CA SER A 384 -33.97 5.97 47.85
C SER A 384 -33.00 7.13 47.62
N VAL A 385 -32.05 6.97 46.69
CA VAL A 385 -31.09 8.03 46.33
C VAL A 385 -31.55 8.85 45.13
N ARG A 386 -31.17 10.13 45.13
CA ARG A 386 -31.33 11.00 43.96
C ARG A 386 -30.13 10.86 43.04
N VAL A 387 -30.40 10.63 41.76
CA VAL A 387 -29.42 10.52 40.67
C VAL A 387 -29.70 11.63 39.67
N LYS A 388 -28.71 12.47 39.39
CA LYS A 388 -28.78 13.56 38.41
C LYS A 388 -27.77 13.28 37.29
N ILE A 389 -28.28 13.17 36.06
CA ILE A 389 -27.50 13.02 34.85
C ILE A 389 -27.71 14.28 34.03
N HIS A 390 -26.64 15.04 33.83
CA HIS A 390 -26.67 16.29 33.11
C HIS A 390 -25.74 16.22 31.91
N GLU A 391 -26.27 16.59 30.75
CA GLU A 391 -25.53 16.62 29.49
C GLU A 391 -25.38 18.06 29.02
N GLN A 392 -24.15 18.54 28.88
CA GLN A 392 -23.87 19.89 28.42
C GLN A 392 -23.15 19.85 27.06
N TRP A 393 -23.79 20.42 26.05
CA TRP A 393 -23.26 20.51 24.69
C TRP A 393 -22.62 21.88 24.43
N ASP A 394 -21.30 21.90 24.28
CA ASP A 394 -20.53 23.10 23.98
C ASP A 394 -19.93 23.05 22.56
N LEU A 395 -19.29 24.13 22.12
CA LEU A 395 -18.55 24.19 20.85
C LEU A 395 -17.34 23.23 20.79
N LYS A 396 -16.88 22.72 21.93
CA LYS A 396 -15.71 21.84 22.03
C LYS A 396 -16.08 20.35 22.07
N GLY A 397 -17.30 20.01 22.50
CA GLY A 397 -17.72 18.63 22.72
C GLY A 397 -18.86 18.52 23.74
N LEU A 398 -19.11 17.29 24.19
CA LEU A 398 -20.10 16.91 25.19
C LEU A 398 -19.47 16.77 26.58
N THR A 399 -20.04 17.42 27.58
CA THR A 399 -19.69 17.19 28.99
C THR A 399 -20.84 16.45 29.68
N LEU A 400 -20.55 15.26 30.22
CA LEU A 400 -21.48 14.47 31.02
C LEU A 400 -21.16 14.67 32.50
N ILE A 401 -22.16 15.09 33.29
CA ILE A 401 -22.04 15.27 34.73
C ILE A 401 -23.06 14.34 35.39
N ILE A 402 -22.58 13.35 36.14
CA ILE A 402 -23.40 12.33 36.80
C ILE A 402 -23.16 12.42 38.30
N ASN A 403 -24.17 12.87 39.03
CA ASN A 403 -24.15 13.02 40.48
C ASN A 403 -25.15 12.07 41.12
N ASN A 404 -24.74 11.37 42.17
CA ASN A 404 -25.65 10.59 43.00
C ASN A 404 -25.41 10.83 44.49
N GLU A 405 -26.47 10.82 45.27
CA GLU A 405 -26.39 10.82 46.73
C GLU A 405 -25.90 9.45 47.23
N ILE A 406 -25.28 9.45 48.42
CA ILE A 406 -24.88 8.22 49.12
C ILE A 406 -25.75 8.11 50.37
N ASN A 407 -26.57 7.06 50.46
CA ASN A 407 -27.40 6.85 51.64
C ASN A 407 -26.53 6.48 52.86
N LYS A 408 -26.59 7.28 53.93
CA LYS A 408 -25.79 7.09 55.15
C LYS A 408 -26.25 5.89 55.99
N ASN A 409 -27.51 5.45 55.85
CA ASN A 409 -28.07 4.36 56.67
C ASN A 409 -27.69 2.95 56.19
N GLY A 410 -26.98 2.83 55.07
CA GLY A 410 -26.40 1.56 54.59
C GLY A 410 -24.90 1.41 54.86
N SER A 411 -24.26 2.40 55.50
CA SER A 411 -22.79 2.46 55.57
C SER A 411 -22.16 1.87 56.83
N GLU A 412 -22.92 1.27 57.75
CA GLU A 412 -22.36 0.66 58.98
C GLU A 412 -22.14 -0.86 58.92
N SER A 413 -22.56 -1.57 57.87
CA SER A 413 -22.21 -2.99 57.74
C SER A 413 -21.16 -3.21 56.64
N SER A 414 -19.89 -2.94 56.99
CA SER A 414 -18.66 -3.62 56.54
C SER A 414 -17.44 -2.69 56.50
N GLN A 415 -17.11 -2.06 57.63
CA GLN A 415 -15.71 -1.88 58.01
C GLN A 415 -15.28 -3.09 58.85
N ASN A 416 -15.23 -4.26 58.21
CA ASN A 416 -14.45 -5.37 58.74
C ASN A 416 -13.11 -5.40 58.00
N ILE A 417 -12.09 -4.94 58.70
CA ILE A 417 -10.70 -4.86 58.32
C ILE A 417 -10.17 -6.31 58.23
N ASN A 418 -10.45 -6.99 57.10
CA ASN A 418 -9.71 -8.15 56.58
C ASN A 418 -10.27 -8.70 55.25
N SER A 419 -10.77 -7.84 54.36
CA SER A 419 -10.91 -8.18 52.94
C SER A 419 -9.98 -7.30 52.12
N LYS A 420 -9.04 -7.92 51.38
CA LYS A 420 -8.28 -7.24 50.33
C LYS A 420 -9.28 -6.51 49.44
N THR A 421 -9.19 -5.19 49.45
CA THR A 421 -10.03 -4.25 48.70
C THR A 421 -10.17 -4.68 47.24
N LYS A 422 -11.39 -5.05 46.84
CA LYS A 422 -11.80 -5.12 45.43
C LYS A 422 -11.58 -3.72 44.83
N HIS A 423 -10.47 -3.51 44.15
CA HIS A 423 -10.26 -2.28 43.38
C HIS A 423 -11.26 -2.26 42.22
N GLY A 424 -12.14 -1.25 42.19
CA GLY A 424 -13.15 -1.08 41.15
C GLY A 424 -12.51 -0.60 39.85
N TYR A 425 -12.30 -1.52 38.90
CA TYR A 425 -11.74 -1.19 37.57
C TYR A 425 -12.68 -0.33 36.69
N GLY A 426 -13.94 -0.12 37.08
CA GLY A 426 -14.92 0.65 36.30
C GLY A 426 -14.51 2.10 36.05
N LEU A 427 -14.00 2.80 37.08
CA LEU A 427 -13.52 4.18 36.95
C LEU A 427 -12.24 4.29 36.10
N ILE A 428 -11.33 3.33 36.25
CA ILE A 428 -10.09 3.23 35.46
C ILE A 428 -10.43 2.99 33.98
N GLY A 429 -11.33 2.04 33.71
CA GLY A 429 -11.76 1.74 32.36
C GLY A 429 -12.55 2.87 31.69
N MET A 430 -13.29 3.69 32.45
CA MET A 430 -13.91 4.91 31.91
C MET A 430 -12.84 5.95 31.56
N LYS A 431 -11.82 6.14 32.42
CA LYS A 431 -10.73 7.10 32.19
C LYS A 431 -9.92 6.75 30.94
N GLU A 432 -9.48 5.50 30.81
CA GLU A 432 -8.68 5.04 29.67
C GLU A 432 -9.44 5.17 28.33
N ARG A 433 -10.76 4.90 28.32
CA ARG A 433 -11.59 5.05 27.12
C ARG A 433 -11.75 6.51 26.71
N LEU A 434 -11.91 7.42 27.67
CA LEU A 434 -11.96 8.85 27.40
C LEU A 434 -10.61 9.39 26.94
N GLU A 435 -9.51 9.01 27.58
CA GLU A 435 -8.16 9.43 27.17
C GLU A 435 -7.81 9.00 25.75
N ARG A 436 -8.28 7.82 25.30
CA ARG A 436 -8.08 7.33 23.92
C ARG A 436 -8.70 8.22 22.85
N ILE A 437 -9.77 8.94 23.18
CA ILE A 437 -10.43 9.91 22.29
C ILE A 437 -10.07 11.36 22.67
N ASN A 438 -8.99 11.58 23.41
CA ASN A 438 -8.54 12.88 23.93
C ASN A 438 -9.56 13.58 24.84
N GLY A 439 -10.48 12.81 25.43
CA GLY A 439 -11.39 13.24 26.48
C GLY A 439 -10.75 13.25 27.86
N LYS A 440 -11.50 13.71 28.86
CA LYS A 440 -11.06 13.78 30.27
C LYS A 440 -12.12 13.22 31.19
N LEU A 441 -11.69 12.57 32.27
CA LEU A 441 -12.57 12.09 33.35
C LEU A 441 -12.09 12.61 34.70
N THR A 442 -13.02 13.17 35.47
CA THR A 442 -12.83 13.52 36.88
C THR A 442 -13.91 12.81 37.68
N SER A 443 -13.54 12.06 38.72
CA SER A 443 -14.50 11.37 39.59
C SER A 443 -14.10 11.48 41.05
N GLY A 444 -15.05 11.71 41.96
CA GLY A 444 -14.77 11.80 43.40
C GLY A 444 -16.01 11.97 44.26
N LYS A 445 -15.85 11.76 45.57
CA LYS A 445 -16.85 12.14 46.58
C LYS A 445 -16.76 13.66 46.80
N LEU A 446 -17.90 14.33 46.80
CA LEU A 446 -18.04 15.75 47.11
C LEU A 446 -18.21 15.93 48.63
N GLU A 447 -17.98 17.15 49.10
CA GLU A 447 -18.06 17.53 50.53
C GLU A 447 -19.49 17.36 51.10
N ASP A 448 -20.50 17.44 50.23
CA ASP A 448 -21.91 17.18 50.56
C ASP A 448 -22.26 15.69 50.73
N GLY A 449 -21.27 14.79 50.51
CA GLY A 449 -21.44 13.34 50.61
C GLY A 449 -21.99 12.68 49.34
N SER A 450 -22.23 13.43 48.27
CA SER A 450 -22.59 12.88 46.95
C SER A 450 -21.34 12.37 46.20
N PHE A 451 -21.52 11.46 45.26
CA PHE A 451 -20.47 11.03 44.34
C PHE A 451 -20.71 11.65 42.97
N ASN A 452 -19.66 12.23 42.39
CA ASN A 452 -19.74 12.94 41.11
C ASN A 452 -18.76 12.35 40.09
N ILE A 453 -19.23 12.21 38.85
CA ILE A 453 -18.45 11.83 37.68
C ILE A 453 -18.65 12.90 36.61
N ILE A 454 -17.55 13.52 36.18
CA ILE A 454 -17.51 14.54 35.12
C ILE A 454 -16.66 13.97 33.98
N ALA A 455 -17.28 13.73 32.83
CA ALA A 455 -16.62 13.22 31.62
C ALA A 455 -16.74 14.23 30.47
N PHE A 456 -15.61 14.65 29.90
CA PHE A 456 -15.56 15.50 28.72
C PHE A 456 -15.18 14.70 27.48
N ILE A 457 -16.01 14.77 26.44
CA ILE A 457 -15.91 14.04 25.17
C ILE A 457 -15.80 15.06 24.03
N PRO A 458 -14.64 15.20 23.37
CA PRO A 458 -14.46 16.21 22.32
C PRO A 458 -15.15 15.83 21.01
N TYR A 459 -15.49 16.82 20.19
CA TYR A 459 -15.88 16.56 18.80
C TYR A 459 -14.70 16.01 17.99
N SER A 460 -15.01 15.12 17.03
CA SER A 460 -14.02 14.65 16.07
C SER A 460 -13.68 15.82 15.14
N TYR A 461 -12.48 16.40 15.29
CA TYR A 461 -11.95 17.30 14.27
C TYR A 461 -11.59 16.44 13.05
N GLN A 462 -12.59 16.13 12.21
CA GLN A 462 -12.31 15.75 10.84
C GLN A 462 -11.44 16.86 10.25
N ASN A 463 -10.31 16.44 9.67
CA ASN A 463 -9.32 17.29 9.04
C ASN A 463 -9.87 17.88 7.73
N ASP A 464 -11.03 18.50 7.79
CA ASP A 464 -11.71 19.14 6.68
C ASP A 464 -11.08 20.51 6.46
N LYS A 465 -10.57 20.68 5.24
CA LYS A 465 -9.96 21.92 4.73
C LYS A 465 -10.83 23.17 4.91
N ALA A 466 -12.11 23.03 5.23
CA ALA A 466 -13.02 24.14 5.53
C ALA A 466 -12.67 24.84 6.86
N THR A 467 -12.29 24.09 7.90
CA THR A 467 -12.03 24.63 9.25
C THR A 467 -10.68 25.36 9.32
N LEU A 468 -9.67 24.86 8.60
CA LEU A 468 -8.40 25.57 8.41
C LEU A 468 -8.55 26.88 7.63
N LYS A 469 -9.55 26.96 6.73
CA LYS A 469 -9.87 28.19 5.99
C LYS A 469 -10.54 29.24 6.89
N LEU A 470 -11.38 28.80 7.84
CA LEU A 470 -11.98 29.66 8.86
C LEU A 470 -10.95 30.17 9.90
N LEU A 471 -10.00 29.31 10.31
CA LEU A 471 -8.90 29.71 11.19
C LEU A 471 -7.91 30.66 10.49
N GLY A 472 -7.63 30.44 9.20
CA GLY A 472 -6.81 31.35 8.40
C GLY A 472 -7.41 32.75 8.30
N ASN A 473 -8.74 32.84 8.12
CA ASN A 473 -9.45 34.12 8.08
C ASN A 473 -9.46 34.85 9.44
N ARG A 474 -9.56 34.12 10.56
CA ARG A 474 -9.46 34.75 11.90
C ARG A 474 -8.04 35.21 12.25
N ILE A 475 -7.00 34.52 11.78
CA ILE A 475 -5.60 34.95 12.01
C ILE A 475 -5.29 36.24 11.23
N SER A 476 -5.90 36.44 10.05
CA SER A 476 -5.82 37.72 9.33
C SER A 476 -6.59 38.86 10.02
N GLU A 477 -7.71 38.58 10.69
CA GLU A 477 -8.43 39.57 11.50
C GLU A 477 -7.67 39.95 12.78
N ILE A 478 -7.00 38.98 13.43
CA ILE A 478 -6.21 39.26 14.64
C ILE A 478 -4.95 40.09 14.32
N LYS A 479 -4.30 39.86 13.16
CA LYS A 479 -3.16 40.69 12.71
C LYS A 479 -3.52 42.15 12.42
N HIS A 480 -4.78 42.44 12.08
CA HIS A 480 -5.26 43.82 11.92
C HIS A 480 -5.59 44.51 13.26
N SER A 481 -5.70 43.76 14.36
CA SER A 481 -5.93 44.30 15.71
C SER A 481 -4.65 44.48 16.54
N SER A 482 -3.51 43.91 16.11
CA SER A 482 -2.23 43.98 16.83
C SER A 482 -1.33 45.18 16.46
N SER A 483 -1.77 46.10 15.60
CA SER A 483 -1.02 47.32 15.28
C SER A 483 -1.27 48.49 16.25
N ARG A 484 -1.66 48.20 17.51
CA ARG A 484 -1.97 49.24 18.51
C ARG A 484 -1.33 49.04 19.90
N ILE A 485 -0.32 48.18 20.02
CA ILE A 485 0.44 48.00 21.28
C ILE A 485 1.98 48.02 21.02
N GLU A 486 2.43 48.74 20.00
CA GLU A 486 3.84 49.17 19.90
C GLU A 486 4.01 50.56 20.53
N ALA A 487 3.84 50.65 21.84
CA ALA A 487 4.27 51.81 22.64
C ALA A 487 4.15 51.48 24.13
N THR A 488 5.02 50.61 24.66
CA THR A 488 5.56 50.63 26.04
C THR A 488 6.35 49.34 26.29
N SER A 489 7.51 49.48 26.92
CA SER A 489 8.43 48.44 27.41
C SER A 489 9.63 48.05 26.52
N SER A 490 10.36 49.07 26.06
CA SER A 490 11.82 49.00 26.02
C SER A 490 12.36 48.93 27.45
N ASN A 491 13.24 47.95 27.72
CA ASN A 491 14.09 47.73 28.90
C ASN A 491 13.68 46.53 29.76
N LEU A 492 14.32 45.39 29.49
CA LEU A 492 15.03 44.57 30.48
C LEU A 492 15.79 43.45 29.73
N LYS A 493 17.11 43.65 29.59
CA LYS A 493 18.08 42.61 29.22
C LYS A 493 18.44 41.81 30.47
N THR A 494 18.45 40.48 30.42
CA THR A 494 19.38 39.63 31.21
C THR A 494 19.54 38.22 30.63
N ASN A 495 20.74 37.68 30.83
CA ASN A 495 21.39 36.51 30.22
C ASN A 495 20.81 35.13 30.60
N PRO A 496 21.12 34.07 29.81
CA PRO A 496 20.77 32.68 30.14
C PRO A 496 21.74 32.06 31.16
N ILE A 497 21.19 31.32 32.14
CA ILE A 497 21.91 30.59 33.18
C ILE A 497 21.95 29.09 32.85
N ASN A 498 23.14 28.52 33.00
CA ASN A 498 23.52 27.10 32.98
C ASN A 498 22.66 26.21 33.89
N ILE A 499 22.29 25.02 33.40
CA ILE A 499 22.11 23.83 34.24
C ILE A 499 22.81 22.66 33.54
N GLU A 500 24.02 22.35 34.01
CA GLU A 500 24.73 21.09 33.76
C GLU A 500 24.51 20.13 34.94
N ASN A 501 24.60 18.84 34.62
CA ASN A 501 24.78 17.67 35.48
C ASN A 501 23.56 17.07 36.19
N THR A 502 23.01 16.00 35.58
CA THR A 502 22.88 14.68 36.23
C THR A 502 22.54 13.58 35.20
N ASN A 503 23.24 12.45 35.30
CA ASN A 503 22.91 11.11 34.77
C ASN A 503 22.91 10.88 33.24
N LYS A 504 24.12 10.85 32.65
CA LYS A 504 24.37 10.35 31.27
C LYS A 504 24.74 8.86 31.17
N ASN A 505 24.96 8.14 32.28
CA ASN A 505 25.54 6.80 32.23
C ASN A 505 24.53 5.64 32.28
N GLU A 506 23.27 5.86 32.62
CA GLU A 506 22.23 4.80 32.65
C GLU A 506 21.35 4.76 31.39
N THR A 507 21.26 5.85 30.63
CA THR A 507 20.46 5.90 29.39
C THR A 507 21.19 5.31 28.19
N GLN A 508 22.53 5.24 28.22
CA GLN A 508 23.33 4.74 27.10
C GLN A 508 23.38 3.20 27.05
N THR A 509 23.34 2.53 28.22
CA THR A 509 23.34 1.05 28.32
C THR A 509 21.98 0.43 27.99
N LEU A 510 20.87 1.15 28.23
CA LEU A 510 19.53 0.72 27.83
C LEU A 510 19.28 0.85 26.32
N ILE A 511 19.90 1.83 25.66
CA ILE A 511 19.80 2.02 24.20
C ILE A 511 20.60 0.93 23.47
N GLU A 512 21.81 0.60 23.91
CA GLU A 512 22.63 -0.46 23.29
C GLU A 512 22.00 -1.87 23.42
N ASN A 513 21.36 -2.17 24.55
CA ASN A 513 20.63 -3.43 24.74
C ASN A 513 19.33 -3.50 23.91
N SER A 514 18.69 -2.36 23.64
CA SER A 514 17.52 -2.30 22.76
C SER A 514 17.89 -2.50 21.29
N GLU A 515 19.05 -1.97 20.85
CA GLU A 515 19.54 -2.14 19.47
C GLU A 515 20.00 -3.59 19.19
N GLN A 516 20.61 -4.27 20.16
CA GLN A 516 20.96 -5.69 20.02
C GLN A 516 19.73 -6.59 19.96
N ASN A 517 18.69 -6.33 20.75
CA ASN A 517 17.45 -7.10 20.70
C ASN A 517 16.67 -6.88 19.39
N ILE A 518 16.70 -5.67 18.82
CA ILE A 518 16.12 -5.39 17.50
C ILE A 518 16.92 -6.07 16.37
N LYS A 519 18.24 -6.24 16.53
CA LYS A 519 19.07 -7.01 15.60
C LYS A 519 18.75 -8.51 15.63
N ASN A 520 18.58 -9.08 16.82
CA ASN A 520 18.25 -10.49 17.00
C ASN A 520 16.83 -10.85 16.50
N ILE A 521 15.87 -9.94 16.58
CA ILE A 521 14.51 -10.12 16.01
C ILE A 521 14.53 -10.06 14.47
N LYS A 522 15.48 -9.33 13.86
CA LYS A 522 15.65 -9.29 12.39
C LYS A 522 16.28 -10.55 11.80
N ASP A 523 16.98 -11.34 12.60
CA ASP A 523 17.62 -12.56 12.13
C ASP A 523 16.75 -13.82 12.30
N THR A 524 15.75 -13.80 13.19
CA THR A 524 14.75 -14.89 13.31
C THR A 524 13.64 -14.82 12.25
N GLY A 525 13.44 -13.67 11.60
CA GLY A 525 12.48 -13.50 10.49
C GLY A 525 12.99 -13.87 9.09
N LYS A 526 14.26 -14.31 8.94
CA LYS A 526 14.88 -14.66 7.65
C LYS A 526 14.80 -16.15 7.28
N GLY A 527 13.88 -16.88 7.92
CA GLY A 527 13.71 -18.32 7.75
C GLY A 527 12.71 -18.75 6.68
N PHE A 528 12.57 -18.05 5.54
CA PHE A 528 11.85 -18.61 4.37
C PHE A 528 12.53 -18.18 3.06
N ASN A 529 13.50 -19.01 2.65
CA ASN A 529 14.13 -19.16 1.34
C ASN A 529 13.88 -18.07 0.26
N SER A 530 14.83 -17.13 0.16
CA SER A 530 15.19 -16.46 -1.11
C SER A 530 16.34 -17.18 -1.84
N LYS A 531 16.42 -18.51 -1.71
CA LYS A 531 17.45 -19.36 -2.31
C LYS A 531 17.25 -19.54 -3.83
N LYS A 532 17.26 -18.44 -4.61
CA LYS A 532 17.63 -18.42 -6.04
C LYS A 532 17.78 -17.01 -6.67
N VAL A 533 18.38 -16.02 -6.01
CA VAL A 533 18.79 -14.79 -6.74
C VAL A 533 20.20 -14.98 -7.28
N ARG A 534 20.24 -15.44 -8.53
CA ARG A 534 21.41 -15.47 -9.42
C ARG A 534 22.10 -14.09 -9.38
N SER A 535 23.40 -14.07 -9.09
CA SER A 535 24.30 -12.90 -9.04
C SER A 535 23.72 -11.63 -9.68
N GLU A 536 23.19 -10.72 -8.87
CA GLU A 536 22.70 -9.42 -9.35
C GLU A 536 23.85 -8.66 -10.00
N ASN A 537 23.78 -8.48 -11.32
CA ASN A 537 24.73 -7.62 -12.03
C ASN A 537 24.68 -6.21 -11.43
N ASN A 538 25.84 -5.56 -11.24
CA ASN A 538 25.91 -4.18 -10.70
C ASN A 538 25.01 -3.18 -11.48
N ILE A 539 24.80 -3.42 -12.77
CA ILE A 539 23.90 -2.64 -13.62
C ILE A 539 22.43 -2.77 -13.19
N GLU A 540 22.02 -3.94 -12.70
CA GLU A 540 20.66 -4.20 -12.22
C GLU A 540 20.41 -3.49 -10.88
N LYS A 541 21.41 -3.45 -9.99
CA LYS A 541 21.37 -2.65 -8.75
C LYS A 541 21.26 -1.15 -9.03
N ILE A 542 22.04 -0.63 -9.97
CA ILE A 542 21.96 0.78 -10.39
C ILE A 542 20.58 1.10 -10.97
N SER A 543 20.01 0.19 -11.77
CA SER A 543 18.67 0.38 -12.32
C SER A 543 17.59 0.36 -11.24
N GLN A 544 17.67 -0.55 -10.26
CA GLN A 544 16.77 -0.57 -9.09
C GLN A 544 16.89 0.73 -8.28
N TRP A 545 18.12 1.20 -8.06
CA TRP A 545 18.38 2.47 -7.37
C TRP A 545 17.79 3.66 -8.13
N MET A 546 17.96 3.73 -9.45
CA MET A 546 17.35 4.78 -10.30
C MET A 546 15.81 4.72 -10.28
N GLN A 547 15.19 3.56 -10.09
CA GLN A 547 13.74 3.46 -9.94
C GLN A 547 13.24 4.00 -8.60
N GLN A 548 13.99 3.79 -7.52
CA GLN A 548 13.69 4.44 -6.23
C GLN A 548 13.94 5.95 -6.31
N HIS A 549 15.03 6.36 -6.97
CA HIS A 549 15.47 7.74 -7.10
C HIS A 549 15.18 8.30 -8.50
N TRP A 550 13.91 8.25 -8.89
CA TRP A 550 13.48 8.60 -10.26
C TRP A 550 13.85 10.03 -10.67
N LEU A 551 13.91 10.97 -9.73
CA LEU A 551 14.31 12.36 -9.99
C LEU A 551 15.80 12.44 -10.37
N ILE A 552 16.66 11.74 -9.62
CA ILE A 552 18.09 11.68 -9.93
C ILE A 552 18.32 10.97 -11.27
N GLY A 553 17.54 9.92 -11.55
CA GLY A 553 17.56 9.24 -12.86
C GLY A 553 17.21 10.17 -14.03
N ASP A 554 16.17 11.00 -13.90
CA ASP A 554 15.81 11.97 -14.94
C ASP A 554 16.88 13.08 -15.09
N ILE A 555 17.48 13.56 -13.98
CA ILE A 555 18.60 14.52 -14.03
C ILE A 555 19.80 13.94 -14.78
N ILE A 556 20.22 12.72 -14.44
CA ILE A 556 21.35 12.04 -15.10
C ILE A 556 21.06 11.85 -16.60
N CYS A 557 19.82 11.56 -16.97
CA CYS A 557 19.44 11.33 -18.37
C CYS A 557 19.44 12.63 -19.20
N TYR A 558 19.05 13.77 -18.63
CA TYR A 558 18.89 15.04 -19.36
C TYR A 558 20.05 16.03 -19.19
N SER A 559 20.88 15.87 -18.17
CA SER A 559 22.07 16.73 -17.95
C SER A 559 23.03 16.74 -19.15
N PRO A 560 23.35 15.60 -19.79
CA PRO A 560 24.21 15.62 -20.97
C PRO A 560 23.57 16.33 -22.17
N TRP A 561 22.25 16.20 -22.36
CA TRP A 561 21.52 16.93 -23.41
C TRP A 561 21.52 18.44 -23.15
N LEU A 562 21.39 18.86 -21.89
CA LEU A 562 21.49 20.26 -21.49
C LEU A 562 22.85 20.84 -21.87
N ILE A 563 23.93 20.17 -21.46
CA ILE A 563 25.31 20.58 -21.77
C ILE A 563 25.52 20.64 -23.28
N LEU A 564 25.07 19.61 -24.00
CA LEU A 564 25.18 19.51 -25.44
C LEU A 564 24.45 20.64 -26.18
N PHE A 565 23.18 20.90 -25.86
CA PHE A 565 22.39 21.93 -26.52
C PHE A 565 22.84 23.36 -26.16
N LEU A 566 23.59 23.54 -25.08
CA LEU A 566 24.25 24.81 -24.75
C LEU A 566 25.56 25.04 -25.52
N ILE A 567 26.22 23.97 -25.96
CA ILE A 567 27.51 24.00 -26.69
C ILE A 567 27.31 24.01 -28.20
N ILE A 568 26.28 23.32 -28.72
CA ILE A 568 25.98 23.30 -30.15
C ILE A 568 25.73 24.74 -30.62
N PRO A 569 26.52 25.26 -31.58
CA PRO A 569 26.25 26.58 -32.11
C PRO A 569 24.86 26.56 -32.76
N THR A 570 24.10 27.63 -32.57
CA THR A 570 22.72 27.78 -33.05
C THR A 570 22.68 27.96 -34.58
N TYR A 571 23.25 27.01 -35.32
CA TYR A 571 23.18 26.93 -36.76
C TYR A 571 21.76 26.57 -37.18
N ASP A 572 21.17 27.39 -38.04
CA ASP A 572 19.93 27.09 -38.75
C ASP A 572 20.18 26.08 -39.88
N SER A 573 20.68 24.89 -39.51
CA SER A 573 21.10 23.87 -40.48
C SER A 573 19.94 23.06 -41.06
N ILE A 574 18.73 23.22 -40.51
CA ILE A 574 17.52 22.49 -40.92
C ILE A 574 17.10 22.87 -42.36
N LEU A 575 17.43 24.08 -42.84
CA LEU A 575 17.13 24.54 -44.21
C LEU A 575 18.31 24.45 -45.19
N GLY A 576 19.47 23.94 -44.76
CA GLY A 576 20.56 23.57 -45.66
C GLY A 576 21.32 24.72 -46.33
N ASN A 577 21.22 25.94 -45.80
CA ASN A 577 22.10 27.04 -46.22
C ASN A 577 23.09 27.35 -45.10
N THR A 578 24.38 27.16 -45.38
CA THR A 578 25.48 27.64 -44.53
C THR A 578 25.48 29.16 -44.56
N VAL A 579 24.79 29.81 -43.63
CA VAL A 579 24.91 31.26 -43.48
C VAL A 579 26.33 31.55 -43.00
N PRO A 580 27.10 32.40 -43.70
CA PRO A 580 28.39 32.87 -43.23
C PRO A 580 28.24 33.60 -41.89
N TYR A 581 29.32 33.64 -41.13
CA TYR A 581 29.46 34.07 -39.74
C TYR A 581 29.01 35.53 -39.42
N ASP A 582 28.44 36.26 -40.37
CA ASP A 582 28.25 37.69 -40.30
C ASP A 582 26.77 38.06 -40.32
N ASN A 583 26.22 38.39 -39.13
CA ASN A 583 25.22 39.46 -38.87
C ASN A 583 24.26 39.21 -37.69
N CYS A 584 24.43 38.20 -36.83
CA CYS A 584 23.53 38.01 -35.66
C CYS A 584 24.25 37.73 -34.33
N ASN A 585 25.46 38.26 -34.14
CA ASN A 585 26.26 38.08 -32.91
C ASN A 585 26.15 39.27 -31.93
N THR A 586 24.95 39.71 -31.57
CA THR A 586 24.82 40.50 -30.33
C THR A 586 24.82 39.56 -29.13
N ILE A 587 25.59 39.90 -28.09
CA ILE A 587 25.68 39.12 -26.84
C ILE A 587 24.27 38.81 -26.30
N PHE A 588 23.34 39.76 -26.44
CA PHE A 588 21.94 39.63 -26.04
C PHE A 588 21.20 38.48 -26.73
N VAL A 589 21.33 38.33 -28.05
CA VAL A 589 20.66 37.26 -28.81
C VAL A 589 21.19 35.88 -28.40
N ASN A 590 22.51 35.77 -28.20
CA ASN A 590 23.13 34.53 -27.70
C ASN A 590 22.68 34.17 -26.27
N ILE A 591 22.52 35.16 -25.37
CA ILE A 591 21.94 34.94 -24.04
C ILE A 591 20.50 34.44 -24.17
N MET A 592 19.69 35.04 -25.03
CA MET A 592 18.30 34.62 -25.23
C MET A 592 18.21 33.17 -25.74
N TYR A 593 19.01 32.77 -26.74
CA TYR A 593 19.05 31.38 -27.20
C TYR A 593 19.36 30.38 -26.06
N ARG A 594 20.33 30.72 -25.18
CA ARG A 594 20.68 29.88 -24.03
C ARG A 594 19.57 29.85 -22.98
N VAL A 595 18.93 30.98 -22.70
CA VAL A 595 17.81 31.07 -21.76
C VAL A 595 16.64 30.20 -22.24
N PHE A 596 16.22 30.31 -23.50
CA PHE A 596 15.13 29.48 -24.04
C PHE A 596 15.49 27.99 -24.12
N THR A 597 16.78 27.66 -24.32
CA THR A 597 17.26 26.28 -24.24
C THR A 597 17.19 25.73 -22.81
N LEU A 598 17.55 26.55 -21.82
CA LEU A 598 17.43 26.19 -20.40
C LEU A 598 15.96 26.00 -19.98
N THR A 599 15.07 26.91 -20.38
CA THR A 599 13.65 26.83 -20.01
C THR A 599 12.91 25.67 -20.68
N THR A 600 13.41 25.12 -21.78
CA THR A 600 12.82 23.94 -22.44
C THR A 600 13.36 22.62 -21.88
N ILE A 601 14.66 22.53 -21.56
CA ILE A 601 15.28 21.28 -21.11
C ILE A 601 15.19 21.07 -19.59
N VAL A 602 15.39 22.10 -18.77
CA VAL A 602 15.38 21.95 -17.30
C VAL A 602 14.05 21.34 -16.79
N PRO A 603 12.86 21.74 -17.31
CA PRO A 603 11.62 21.09 -16.92
C PRO A 603 11.57 19.58 -17.20
N MET A 604 12.33 19.06 -18.17
CA MET A 604 12.38 17.62 -18.45
C MET A 604 12.93 16.81 -17.26
N MET A 605 13.83 17.39 -16.47
CA MET A 605 14.38 16.75 -15.27
C MET A 605 13.31 16.54 -14.19
N PHE A 606 12.24 17.33 -14.21
CA PHE A 606 11.14 17.28 -13.24
C PHE A 606 9.85 16.68 -13.80
N ARG A 607 9.89 16.12 -15.03
CA ARG A 607 8.72 15.62 -15.76
C ARG A 607 7.88 14.59 -15.01
N ARG A 608 8.48 13.83 -14.08
CA ARG A 608 7.77 12.84 -13.23
C ARG A 608 7.25 13.44 -11.93
N LYS A 609 7.87 14.52 -11.41
CA LYS A 609 7.49 15.19 -10.14
C LYS A 609 6.29 16.10 -10.34
N ALA A 610 6.39 16.95 -11.34
CA ALA A 610 5.44 18.02 -11.61
C ALA A 610 5.14 18.10 -13.12
N PRO A 611 4.67 17.00 -13.75
CA PRO A 611 4.45 16.89 -15.20
C PRO A 611 3.64 18.06 -15.79
N THR A 612 2.61 18.49 -15.07
CA THR A 612 1.70 19.55 -15.51
C THR A 612 2.35 20.92 -15.50
N ALA A 613 3.16 21.23 -14.47
CA ALA A 613 3.89 22.48 -14.38
C ALA A 613 4.96 22.57 -15.47
N CYS A 614 5.70 21.48 -15.67
CA CYS A 614 6.71 21.40 -16.72
C CYS A 614 6.10 21.59 -18.11
N ALA A 615 4.95 20.97 -18.40
CA ALA A 615 4.28 21.13 -19.69
C ALA A 615 3.81 22.58 -19.93
N ILE A 616 3.30 23.27 -18.90
CA ILE A 616 2.90 24.68 -19.01
C ILE A 616 4.12 25.57 -19.31
N ILE A 617 5.22 25.39 -18.57
CA ILE A 617 6.45 26.16 -18.77
C ILE A 617 6.99 25.95 -20.19
N VAL A 618 7.12 24.69 -20.63
CA VAL A 618 7.63 24.37 -21.97
C VAL A 618 6.70 24.91 -23.06
N SER A 619 5.38 24.82 -22.88
CA SER A 619 4.42 25.34 -23.85
C SER A 619 4.55 26.86 -24.03
N ILE A 620 4.55 27.61 -22.90
CA ILE A 620 4.72 29.07 -22.94
C ILE A 620 6.07 29.45 -23.54
N CYS A 621 7.17 28.84 -23.08
CA CYS A 621 8.51 29.17 -23.55
C CYS A 621 8.73 28.80 -25.02
N SER A 622 8.19 27.67 -25.48
CA SER A 622 8.31 27.25 -26.89
C SER A 622 7.46 28.12 -27.82
N ALA A 623 6.26 28.53 -27.40
CA ALA A 623 5.44 29.48 -28.15
C ALA A 623 6.14 30.85 -28.28
N LEU A 624 6.66 31.38 -27.16
CA LEU A 624 7.46 32.61 -27.15
C LEU A 624 8.69 32.49 -28.05
N GLN A 625 9.40 31.37 -27.97
CA GLN A 625 10.56 31.12 -28.82
C GLN A 625 10.20 31.08 -30.31
N LEU A 626 9.09 30.44 -30.69
CA LEU A 626 8.65 30.40 -32.08
C LEU A 626 8.32 31.80 -32.62
N ILE A 627 7.75 32.66 -31.78
CA ILE A 627 7.35 34.03 -32.17
C ILE A 627 8.54 34.99 -32.23
N PHE A 628 9.40 34.99 -31.19
CA PHE A 628 10.40 36.04 -30.98
C PHE A 628 11.81 35.71 -31.50
N LEU A 629 12.19 34.44 -31.59
CA LEU A 629 13.52 34.07 -32.08
C LEU A 629 13.48 33.79 -33.58
N GLN A 630 14.58 34.08 -34.26
CA GLN A 630 14.72 33.82 -35.70
C GLN A 630 14.76 32.31 -35.95
N ASN A 631 15.65 31.59 -35.27
CA ASN A 631 15.87 30.16 -35.51
C ASN A 631 14.98 29.27 -34.64
N ILE A 632 14.71 28.07 -35.14
CA ILE A 632 14.09 27.01 -34.36
C ILE A 632 15.17 26.31 -33.54
N ILE A 633 15.06 26.34 -32.21
CA ILE A 633 16.04 25.72 -31.31
C ILE A 633 15.90 24.19 -31.33
N TYR A 634 17.03 23.48 -31.38
CA TYR A 634 17.09 22.01 -31.30
C TYR A 634 16.45 21.43 -30.02
N ALA A 635 16.43 22.21 -28.93
CA ALA A 635 15.78 21.83 -27.67
C ALA A 635 14.29 21.48 -27.85
N ASN A 636 13.62 22.00 -28.89
CA ASN A 636 12.23 21.67 -29.20
C ASN A 636 12.03 20.20 -29.60
N LEU A 637 13.08 19.47 -29.99
CA LEU A 637 13.03 18.01 -30.19
C LEU A 637 12.64 17.25 -28.92
N THR A 638 12.80 17.88 -27.75
CA THR A 638 12.43 17.27 -26.48
C THR A 638 10.93 17.42 -26.17
N VAL A 639 10.21 18.35 -26.81
CA VAL A 639 8.77 18.65 -26.55
C VAL A 639 7.85 17.41 -26.63
N PRO A 640 7.97 16.49 -27.61
CA PRO A 640 7.19 15.25 -27.59
C PRO A 640 7.36 14.44 -26.29
N ALA A 641 8.55 14.46 -25.68
CA ALA A 641 8.80 13.75 -24.42
C ALA A 641 8.09 14.40 -23.22
N ILE A 642 7.94 15.73 -23.17
CA ILE A 642 7.14 16.38 -22.12
C ILE A 642 5.66 16.15 -22.32
N ILE A 643 5.18 16.19 -23.57
CA ILE A 643 3.79 15.88 -23.90
C ILE A 643 3.47 14.46 -23.43
N TYR A 644 4.32 13.48 -23.79
CA TYR A 644 4.18 12.10 -23.34
C TYR A 644 4.15 11.98 -21.80
N ALA A 645 5.13 12.59 -21.12
CA ALA A 645 5.21 12.53 -19.66
C ALA A 645 4.02 13.22 -18.97
N SER A 646 3.53 14.33 -19.53
CA SER A 646 2.40 15.08 -18.98
C SER A 646 1.10 14.30 -19.01
N VAL A 647 0.85 13.56 -20.08
CA VAL A 647 -0.34 12.71 -20.23
C VAL A 647 -0.23 11.46 -19.35
N LEU A 648 0.96 10.87 -19.27
CA LEU A 648 1.20 9.63 -18.51
C LEU A 648 1.16 9.84 -16.99
N TYR A 649 1.90 10.84 -16.48
CA TYR A 649 2.05 11.10 -15.04
C TYR A 649 1.14 12.21 -14.51
N GLY A 650 0.58 13.04 -15.38
CA GLY A 650 -0.29 14.16 -14.98
C GLY A 650 -1.68 13.74 -14.53
N LYS A 651 -2.54 14.74 -14.26
CA LYS A 651 -3.93 14.50 -13.85
C LYS A 651 -4.73 13.86 -15.00
N LYS A 652 -5.87 13.21 -14.71
CA LYS A 652 -6.69 12.53 -15.73
C LYS A 652 -7.14 13.47 -16.86
N ASN A 653 -7.35 14.75 -16.56
CA ASN A 653 -7.83 15.74 -17.54
C ASN A 653 -6.70 16.47 -18.28
N THR A 654 -5.43 16.14 -18.00
CA THR A 654 -4.28 16.86 -18.57
C THR A 654 -4.19 16.77 -20.10
N TRP A 655 -4.55 15.61 -20.66
CA TRP A 655 -4.49 15.41 -22.11
C TRP A 655 -5.36 16.40 -22.91
N LYS A 656 -6.47 16.91 -22.33
CA LYS A 656 -7.39 17.83 -23.01
C LYS A 656 -6.74 19.16 -23.35
N TRP A 657 -6.18 19.85 -22.34
CA TRP A 657 -5.53 21.13 -22.60
C TRP A 657 -4.21 20.94 -23.35
N VAL A 658 -3.47 19.86 -23.08
CA VAL A 658 -2.21 19.58 -23.79
C VAL A 658 -2.46 19.40 -25.28
N SER A 659 -3.56 18.74 -25.67
CA SER A 659 -3.98 18.63 -27.07
C SER A 659 -4.28 19.99 -27.70
N ALA A 660 -4.99 20.88 -26.98
CA ALA A 660 -5.28 22.23 -27.45
C ALA A 660 -4.00 23.07 -27.62
N ALA A 661 -3.11 23.06 -26.62
CA ALA A 661 -1.84 23.76 -26.66
C ALA A 661 -0.95 23.26 -27.81
N THR A 662 -0.89 21.94 -28.02
CA THR A 662 -0.15 21.31 -29.11
C THR A 662 -0.66 21.78 -30.47
N LEU A 663 -1.99 21.88 -30.65
CA LEU A 663 -2.59 22.34 -31.90
C LEU A 663 -2.20 23.79 -32.18
N VAL A 664 -2.31 24.67 -31.17
CA VAL A 664 -1.89 26.08 -31.28
C VAL A 664 -0.41 26.19 -31.65
N GLU A 665 0.49 25.50 -30.95
CA GLU A 665 1.93 25.54 -31.26
C GLU A 665 2.26 24.98 -32.65
N CYS A 666 1.58 23.90 -33.09
CA CYS A 666 1.75 23.37 -34.44
C CYS A 666 1.33 24.39 -35.52
N THR A 667 0.28 25.17 -35.26
CA THR A 667 -0.12 26.25 -36.18
C THR A 667 0.91 27.36 -36.23
N ILE A 668 1.44 27.80 -35.09
CA ILE A 668 2.52 28.81 -35.03
C ILE A 668 3.76 28.31 -35.76
N PHE A 669 4.14 27.05 -35.56
CA PHE A 669 5.24 26.39 -36.26
C PHE A 669 5.01 26.33 -37.78
N GLY A 670 3.80 25.96 -38.22
CA GLY A 670 3.41 25.96 -39.63
C GLY A 670 3.53 27.35 -40.27
N ILE A 671 3.06 28.39 -39.59
CA ILE A 671 3.17 29.78 -40.07
C ILE A 671 4.64 30.20 -40.17
N LYS A 672 5.46 29.88 -39.14
CA LYS A 672 6.90 30.21 -39.15
C LYS A 672 7.64 29.52 -40.30
N THR A 673 7.38 28.22 -40.50
CA THR A 673 8.02 27.46 -41.58
C THR A 673 7.56 27.92 -42.97
N ALA A 674 6.30 28.35 -43.11
CA ALA A 674 5.82 28.99 -44.33
C ALA A 674 6.64 30.25 -44.68
N ILE A 675 6.82 31.16 -43.70
CA ILE A 675 7.59 32.40 -43.89
C ILE A 675 9.04 32.11 -44.27
N SER A 676 9.66 31.12 -43.61
CA SER A 676 11.05 30.73 -43.83
C SER A 676 11.30 29.97 -45.16
N SER A 677 10.27 29.40 -45.79
CA SER A 677 10.42 28.59 -47.01
C SER A 677 10.87 29.36 -48.26
N ARG A 678 10.79 30.70 -48.25
CA ARG A 678 11.32 31.57 -49.32
C ARG A 678 12.64 32.18 -48.87
N LYS A 679 13.55 32.46 -49.82
CA LYS A 679 14.87 33.14 -49.62
C LYS A 679 14.77 34.58 -49.08
N PHE A 680 13.68 34.95 -48.43
CA PHE A 680 13.70 36.08 -47.49
C PHE A 680 14.77 35.72 -46.47
N THR A 681 15.73 36.61 -46.25
CA THR A 681 16.81 36.44 -45.26
C THR A 681 16.26 35.73 -44.03
N MET A 682 16.78 34.56 -43.69
CA MET A 682 16.27 33.63 -42.66
C MET A 682 16.23 34.21 -41.23
N ASN A 683 16.43 35.53 -41.10
CA ASN A 683 16.57 36.31 -39.89
C ASN A 683 15.32 37.16 -39.58
N VAL A 684 14.19 36.96 -40.27
CA VAL A 684 12.94 37.72 -40.02
C VAL A 684 12.09 37.00 -38.98
N THR A 685 11.80 37.66 -37.85
CA THR A 685 10.89 37.13 -36.83
C THR A 685 9.43 37.18 -37.30
N LEU A 686 8.55 36.41 -36.66
CA LEU A 686 7.11 36.42 -37.00
C LEU A 686 6.55 37.85 -36.94
N PHE A 687 6.97 38.63 -35.94
CA PHE A 687 6.56 40.02 -35.75
C PHE A 687 7.06 40.94 -36.86
N GLN A 688 8.34 40.81 -37.25
CA GLN A 688 8.93 41.61 -38.33
C GLN A 688 8.27 41.32 -39.69
N PHE A 689 7.77 40.11 -39.93
CA PHE A 689 7.04 39.77 -41.15
C PHE A 689 5.68 40.50 -41.24
N PHE A 690 4.93 40.60 -40.12
CA PHE A 690 3.65 41.30 -40.12
C PHE A 690 3.77 42.83 -40.10
N ASP A 691 4.87 43.36 -39.57
CA ASP A 691 5.12 44.81 -39.48
C ASP A 691 5.71 45.41 -40.78
N SER A 692 6.23 44.57 -41.67
CA SER A 692 6.89 45.02 -42.89
C SER A 692 5.94 45.10 -44.09
N LYS A 693 6.09 46.15 -44.90
CA LYS A 693 5.43 46.31 -46.22
C LYS A 693 6.08 45.41 -47.28
N TYR A 694 6.16 44.10 -47.07
CA TYR A 694 6.67 43.20 -48.12
C TYR A 694 5.61 42.96 -49.19
N ASN A 695 5.90 43.38 -50.43
CA ASN A 695 5.06 43.11 -51.58
C ASN A 695 5.15 41.62 -51.96
N ILE A 696 4.17 40.82 -51.53
CA ILE A 696 3.93 39.49 -52.11
C ILE A 696 3.28 39.74 -53.48
N SER A 697 4.09 39.94 -54.51
CA SER A 697 3.63 40.40 -55.82
C SER A 697 2.86 39.35 -56.64
N ASN A 698 2.87 38.08 -56.23
CA ASN A 698 2.21 36.97 -56.94
C ASN A 698 1.27 36.15 -56.03
N PHE A 699 0.00 36.01 -56.44
CA PHE A 699 -1.01 35.17 -55.76
C PHE A 699 -0.59 33.70 -55.66
N TYR A 700 0.05 33.17 -56.71
CA TYR A 700 0.58 31.80 -56.72
C TYR A 700 1.64 31.59 -55.62
N ASP A 701 2.50 32.57 -55.38
CA ASP A 701 3.53 32.49 -54.34
C ASP A 701 2.91 32.51 -52.94
N PHE A 702 1.87 33.33 -52.74
CA PHE A 702 1.09 33.36 -51.50
C PHE A 702 0.42 32.01 -51.19
N THR A 703 -0.24 31.41 -52.19
CA THR A 703 -0.90 30.11 -52.02
C THR A 703 0.09 28.97 -51.75
N GLN A 704 1.28 28.99 -52.37
CA GLN A 704 2.33 28.01 -52.09
C GLN A 704 2.89 28.13 -50.66
N ILE A 705 3.12 29.35 -50.17
CA ILE A 705 3.61 29.61 -48.82
C ILE A 705 2.62 29.05 -47.78
N ILE A 706 1.32 29.37 -47.94
CA ILE A 706 0.27 28.87 -47.07
C ILE A 706 0.18 27.34 -47.13
N ALA A 707 0.22 26.76 -48.34
CA ALA A 707 0.15 25.31 -48.50
C ALA A 707 1.30 24.58 -47.81
N ILE A 708 2.54 25.09 -47.92
CA ILE A 708 3.71 24.52 -47.24
C ILE A 708 3.54 24.57 -45.71
N GLY A 709 3.13 25.72 -45.17
CA GLY A 709 2.92 25.87 -43.72
C GLY A 709 1.82 24.97 -43.18
N LEU A 710 0.68 24.89 -43.89
CA LEU A 710 -0.43 24.03 -43.51
C LEU A 710 -0.04 22.55 -43.53
N ILE A 711 0.65 22.10 -44.58
CA ILE A 711 1.09 20.70 -44.69
C ILE A 711 2.06 20.36 -43.56
N ILE A 712 3.08 21.18 -43.33
CA ILE A 712 4.10 20.92 -42.30
C ILE A 712 3.49 20.98 -40.90
N GLY A 713 2.68 22.00 -40.60
CA GLY A 713 1.99 22.13 -39.32
C GLY A 713 1.02 20.98 -39.06
N PHE A 714 0.28 20.53 -40.08
CA PHE A 714 -0.64 19.40 -39.99
C PHE A 714 0.10 18.08 -39.73
N LEU A 715 1.19 17.81 -40.46
CA LEU A 715 2.02 16.63 -40.25
C LEU A 715 2.60 16.58 -38.82
N LEU A 716 3.12 17.71 -38.32
CA LEU A 716 3.62 17.79 -36.95
C LEU A 716 2.50 17.57 -35.92
N SER A 717 1.31 18.11 -36.17
CA SER A 717 0.15 17.88 -35.31
C SER A 717 -0.19 16.39 -35.22
N ILE A 718 -0.29 15.67 -36.35
CA ILE A 718 -0.52 14.22 -36.36
C ILE A 718 0.51 13.49 -35.50
N VAL A 719 1.79 13.85 -35.65
CA VAL A 719 2.90 13.24 -34.90
C VAL A 719 2.69 13.41 -33.38
N LEU A 720 2.39 14.62 -32.93
CA LEU A 720 2.21 14.90 -31.51
C LEU A 720 0.90 14.31 -30.95
N PHE A 721 -0.17 14.26 -31.75
CA PHE A 721 -1.41 13.57 -31.38
C PHE A 721 -1.22 12.06 -31.22
N ILE A 722 -0.39 11.42 -32.07
CA ILE A 722 -0.02 10.01 -31.90
C ILE A 722 0.74 9.81 -30.59
N VAL A 723 1.63 10.74 -30.23
CA VAL A 723 2.35 10.70 -28.93
C VAL A 723 1.37 10.81 -27.76
N ILE A 724 0.39 11.71 -27.83
CA ILE A 724 -0.68 11.86 -26.81
C ILE A 724 -1.50 10.57 -26.70
N ALA A 725 -1.95 10.02 -27.83
CA ALA A 725 -2.73 8.79 -27.87
C ALA A 725 -1.96 7.61 -27.27
N PHE A 726 -0.67 7.49 -27.60
CA PHE A 726 0.20 6.44 -27.05
C PHE A 726 0.43 6.61 -25.54
N ALA A 727 0.64 7.84 -25.06
CA ALA A 727 0.77 8.13 -23.63
C ALA A 727 -0.51 7.80 -22.86
N TYR A 728 -1.66 8.19 -23.40
CA TYR A 728 -2.97 7.90 -22.82
C TYR A 728 -3.23 6.40 -22.75
N TYR A 729 -2.93 5.69 -23.84
CA TYR A 729 -3.02 4.24 -23.88
C TYR A 729 -2.12 3.59 -22.81
N LYS A 730 -0.85 4.02 -22.71
CA LYS A 730 0.11 3.41 -21.77
C LYS A 730 -0.26 3.65 -20.32
N ARG A 731 -0.88 4.79 -20.01
CA ARG A 731 -1.40 5.09 -18.68
C ARG A 731 -2.44 4.06 -18.22
N ASN A 732 -3.31 3.64 -19.13
CA ASN A 732 -4.44 2.74 -18.87
C ASN A 732 -4.12 1.26 -19.11
N ASP A 733 -2.86 0.94 -19.42
CA ASP A 733 -2.41 -0.44 -19.64
C ASP A 733 -2.40 -1.20 -18.30
N ASN A 734 -3.00 -2.40 -18.27
CA ASN A 734 -3.01 -3.25 -17.06
C ASN A 734 -1.59 -3.66 -16.62
N ASN A 735 -0.63 -3.63 -17.55
CA ASN A 735 0.78 -3.89 -17.29
C ASN A 735 1.55 -2.63 -16.90
N ASN A 736 0.87 -1.51 -16.66
CA ASN A 736 1.50 -0.29 -16.18
C ASN A 736 2.04 -0.53 -14.77
N LEU A 737 3.32 -0.23 -14.58
CA LEU A 737 4.01 -0.41 -13.31
C LEU A 737 3.31 0.33 -12.15
N LEU A 738 2.78 1.53 -12.41
CA LEU A 738 2.07 2.32 -11.40
C LEU A 738 0.80 1.59 -10.94
N LEU A 739 0.02 1.08 -11.89
CA LEU A 739 -1.21 0.35 -11.61
C LEU A 739 -0.93 -0.97 -10.88
N LEU A 740 0.11 -1.70 -11.26
CA LEU A 740 0.51 -2.94 -10.58
C LEU A 740 0.94 -2.70 -9.13
N LYS A 741 1.64 -1.59 -8.84
CA LYS A 741 2.01 -1.20 -7.48
C LYS A 741 0.78 -0.83 -6.64
N THR A 742 -0.14 -0.06 -7.20
CA THR A 742 -1.40 0.28 -6.53
C THR A 742 -2.21 -0.96 -6.21
N ARG A 743 -2.34 -1.87 -7.19
CA ARG A 743 -3.07 -3.13 -7.01
C ARG A 743 -2.46 -4.01 -5.92
N LYS A 744 -1.13 -4.05 -5.79
CA LYS A 744 -0.46 -4.75 -4.69
C LYS A 744 -0.90 -4.22 -3.32
N ILE A 745 -0.86 -2.90 -3.15
CA ILE A 745 -1.24 -2.24 -1.89
C ILE A 745 -2.72 -2.49 -1.57
N GLU A 746 -3.59 -2.44 -2.58
CA GLU A 746 -5.02 -2.74 -2.43
C GLU A 746 -5.24 -4.20 -1.98
N LEU A 747 -4.57 -5.16 -2.61
CA LEU A 747 -4.66 -6.58 -2.24
C LEU A 747 -4.15 -6.84 -0.82
N GLU A 748 -3.04 -6.21 -0.42
CA GLU A 748 -2.50 -6.33 0.94
C GLU A 748 -3.47 -5.77 1.99
N LYS A 749 -4.12 -4.63 1.68
CA LYS A 749 -5.13 -4.04 2.57
C LYS A 749 -6.38 -4.90 2.66
N GLU A 750 -6.89 -5.42 1.53
CA GLU A 750 -8.03 -6.33 1.49
C GLU A 750 -7.74 -7.59 2.31
N GLN A 751 -6.52 -8.15 2.20
CA GLN A 751 -6.09 -9.31 2.97
C GLN A 751 -6.10 -9.04 4.47
N GLN A 752 -5.58 -7.90 4.93
CA GLN A 752 -5.60 -7.53 6.35
C GLN A 752 -7.03 -7.37 6.89
N GLN A 753 -7.92 -6.73 6.12
CA GLN A 753 -9.33 -6.56 6.51
C GLN A 753 -10.07 -7.89 6.60
N LEU A 754 -9.83 -8.81 5.68
CA LEU A 754 -10.42 -10.15 5.74
C LEU A 754 -9.90 -10.95 6.91
N GLN A 755 -8.61 -10.81 7.23
CA GLN A 755 -8.01 -11.49 8.37
C GLN A 755 -8.67 -11.10 9.68
N THR A 756 -8.94 -9.79 9.89
CA THR A 756 -9.61 -9.32 11.10
C THR A 756 -11.09 -9.72 11.13
N LEU A 757 -11.80 -9.63 10.00
CA LEU A 757 -13.21 -10.05 9.92
C LEU A 757 -13.40 -11.54 10.21
N ILE A 758 -12.55 -12.38 9.63
CA ILE A 758 -12.60 -13.84 9.83
C ILE A 758 -12.23 -14.19 11.28
N ALA A 759 -11.21 -13.56 11.86
CA ALA A 759 -10.85 -13.77 13.26
C ALA A 759 -12.00 -13.36 14.21
N ASN A 760 -12.67 -12.23 13.94
CA ASN A 760 -13.80 -11.77 14.75
C ASN A 760 -15.04 -12.66 14.62
N ALA A 761 -15.38 -13.11 13.41
CA ALA A 761 -16.50 -14.02 13.20
C ALA A 761 -16.28 -15.37 13.92
N GLU A 762 -15.06 -15.90 13.84
CA GLU A 762 -14.71 -17.14 14.53
C GLU A 762 -14.74 -16.98 16.06
N ARG A 763 -14.24 -15.84 16.57
CA ARG A 763 -14.33 -15.49 18.00
C ARG A 763 -15.76 -15.54 18.52
N GLN A 764 -16.70 -14.92 17.81
CA GLN A 764 -18.11 -14.87 18.20
C GLN A 764 -18.73 -16.25 18.23
N ARG A 765 -18.47 -17.07 17.20
CA ARG A 765 -19.01 -18.43 17.10
C ARG A 765 -18.57 -19.34 18.24
N ILE A 766 -17.26 -19.38 18.55
CA ILE A 766 -16.73 -20.24 19.63
C ILE A 766 -17.23 -19.75 20.98
N SER A 767 -17.22 -18.43 21.18
CA SER A 767 -17.71 -17.79 22.39
C SER A 767 -19.16 -18.20 22.70
N ALA A 768 -20.05 -18.15 21.71
CA ALA A 768 -21.46 -18.50 21.90
C ALA A 768 -21.65 -19.98 22.30
N ASN A 769 -20.97 -20.91 21.62
CA ASN A 769 -21.10 -22.34 21.93
C ASN A 769 -20.55 -22.69 23.32
N ILE A 770 -19.35 -22.21 23.67
CA ILE A 770 -18.74 -22.49 24.99
C ILE A 770 -19.55 -21.83 26.11
N GLN A 771 -20.06 -20.61 25.88
CA GLN A 771 -20.91 -19.91 26.85
C GLN A 771 -22.13 -20.73 27.24
N GLN A 772 -22.87 -21.22 26.26
CA GLN A 772 -24.14 -21.89 26.53
C GLN A 772 -23.93 -23.10 27.44
N GLU A 773 -22.88 -23.88 27.21
CA GLU A 773 -22.69 -25.15 27.89
C GLU A 773 -22.00 -25.03 29.26
N VAL A 774 -20.94 -24.21 29.35
CA VAL A 774 -20.25 -23.97 30.62
C VAL A 774 -21.11 -23.15 31.58
N SER A 775 -21.86 -22.16 31.07
CA SER A 775 -22.75 -21.34 31.90
C SER A 775 -23.89 -22.17 32.50
N VAL A 776 -24.47 -23.11 31.74
CA VAL A 776 -25.52 -24.01 32.26
C VAL A 776 -24.98 -24.85 33.41
N THR A 777 -23.78 -25.40 33.26
CA THR A 777 -23.15 -26.22 34.32
C THR A 777 -22.88 -25.41 35.59
N LEU A 778 -22.25 -24.24 35.46
CA LEU A 778 -21.95 -23.40 36.63
C LEU A 778 -23.23 -22.90 37.32
N HIS A 779 -24.31 -22.64 36.58
CA HIS A 779 -25.60 -22.30 37.18
C HIS A 779 -26.20 -23.47 37.98
N ARG A 780 -26.06 -24.72 37.51
CA ARG A 780 -26.48 -25.89 38.29
C ARG A 780 -25.69 -26.02 39.59
N VAL A 781 -24.37 -25.83 39.52
CA VAL A 781 -23.50 -25.81 40.72
C VAL A 781 -23.93 -24.72 41.71
N ILE A 782 -24.23 -23.51 41.23
CA ILE A 782 -24.72 -22.41 42.09
C ILE A 782 -26.05 -22.78 42.76
N ASN A 783 -26.99 -23.33 42.00
CA ASN A 783 -28.29 -23.74 42.54
C ASN A 783 -28.13 -24.87 43.58
N ALA A 784 -27.31 -25.88 43.28
CA ALA A 784 -27.02 -26.97 44.22
C ALA A 784 -26.34 -26.46 45.51
N ALA A 785 -25.41 -25.50 45.40
CA ALA A 785 -24.78 -24.88 46.55
C ALA A 785 -25.78 -24.04 47.38
N ASN A 786 -26.68 -23.28 46.74
CA ASN A 786 -27.74 -22.55 47.45
C ASN A 786 -28.68 -23.49 48.22
N ASN A 787 -29.10 -24.60 47.59
CA ASN A 787 -29.91 -25.61 48.24
C ASN A 787 -29.18 -26.23 49.44
N GLY A 788 -27.90 -26.59 49.27
CA GLY A 788 -27.08 -27.11 50.36
C GLY A 788 -26.92 -26.13 51.52
N ILE A 789 -26.81 -24.82 51.25
CA ILE A 789 -26.79 -23.78 52.30
C ILE A 789 -28.14 -23.71 53.03
N SER A 790 -29.27 -23.87 52.33
CA SER A 790 -30.60 -23.91 52.97
C SER A 790 -30.73 -25.11 53.90
N MET A 791 -30.33 -26.29 53.43
CA MET A 791 -30.36 -27.52 54.24
C MET A 791 -29.49 -27.40 55.49
N LEU A 792 -28.31 -26.79 55.37
CA LEU A 792 -27.43 -26.51 56.51
C LEU A 792 -28.01 -25.48 57.49
N ASN A 793 -28.74 -24.48 57.01
CA ASN A 793 -29.45 -23.53 57.88
C ASN A 793 -30.63 -24.18 58.63
N GLU A 794 -31.35 -25.07 57.95
CA GLU A 794 -32.45 -25.85 58.54
C GLU A 794 -31.94 -26.81 59.62
N TYR A 795 -30.82 -27.50 59.34
CA TYR A 795 -30.13 -28.35 60.30
C TYR A 795 -29.65 -27.57 61.55
N GLU A 796 -29.05 -26.39 61.36
CA GLU A 796 -28.65 -25.51 62.49
C GLU A 796 -29.85 -25.06 63.33
N LYS A 797 -31.00 -24.77 62.71
CA LYS A 797 -32.24 -24.42 63.42
C LYS A 797 -32.81 -25.60 64.21
N ALA A 798 -32.88 -26.79 63.60
CA ALA A 798 -33.38 -27.99 64.26
C ALA A 798 -32.53 -28.34 65.49
N LYS A 799 -31.20 -28.28 65.37
CA LYS A 799 -30.27 -28.54 66.46
C LYS A 799 -30.31 -27.49 67.58
N ASN A 800 -30.57 -26.22 67.25
CA ASN A 800 -30.73 -25.18 68.27
C ASN A 800 -32.06 -25.34 69.03
N ASN A 801 -33.13 -25.80 68.37
CA ASN A 801 -34.41 -26.07 69.02
C ASN A 801 -34.32 -27.26 69.99
N GLU A 802 -33.63 -28.36 69.64
CA GLU A 802 -33.35 -29.47 70.59
C GLU A 802 -32.62 -28.99 71.86
N ASN A 803 -31.59 -28.14 71.71
CA ASN A 803 -30.86 -27.57 72.86
C ASN A 803 -31.70 -26.59 73.70
N THR A 804 -32.83 -26.10 73.17
CA THR A 804 -33.74 -25.18 73.87
C THR A 804 -34.81 -25.94 74.65
N GLU A 805 -35.34 -27.02 74.07
CA GLU A 805 -36.28 -27.96 74.75
C GLU A 805 -35.60 -28.72 75.91
N ASP A 806 -34.32 -29.07 75.79
CA ASP A 806 -33.54 -29.67 76.90
C ASP A 806 -33.25 -28.68 78.06
N ASN A 807 -33.30 -27.37 77.81
CA ASN A 807 -33.13 -26.34 78.85
C ASN A 807 -34.45 -25.93 79.52
N GLU A 808 -35.59 -26.03 78.82
CA GLU A 808 -36.92 -25.79 79.42
C GLU A 808 -37.36 -26.97 80.31
N ASN A 809 -37.03 -28.21 79.96
CA ASN A 809 -37.34 -29.39 80.79
C ASN A 809 -36.56 -29.48 82.11
N ASN A 810 -35.57 -28.62 82.35
CA ASN A 810 -34.82 -28.56 83.61
C ASN A 810 -35.34 -27.50 84.59
N ASN A 811 -36.42 -26.76 84.26
CA ASN A 811 -36.97 -25.68 85.11
C ASN A 811 -38.44 -25.87 85.56
N GLU A 812 -39.09 -27.00 85.28
CA GLU A 812 -40.52 -27.22 85.61
C GLU A 812 -40.78 -28.30 86.69
N ASP A 813 -39.93 -28.40 87.72
CA ASP A 813 -40.30 -29.03 89.00
C ASP A 813 -40.47 -27.93 90.06
N ASN A 814 -41.65 -27.30 90.11
CA ASN A 814 -42.35 -26.77 91.30
C ASN A 814 -43.38 -25.68 90.91
N ASN A 815 -44.62 -26.09 90.63
CA ASN A 815 -45.80 -25.63 91.37
C ASN A 815 -47.10 -26.20 90.78
N GLU A 816 -47.83 -26.89 91.65
CA GLU A 816 -49.15 -27.46 91.43
C GLU A 816 -50.27 -26.42 91.29
N ALA A 817 -51.37 -26.92 90.72
CA ALA A 817 -52.78 -26.60 91.02
C ALA A 817 -53.43 -25.39 90.31
N ASN A 818 -54.18 -25.64 89.23
CA ASN A 818 -55.62 -25.97 89.33
C ASN A 818 -56.36 -25.95 87.97
N ASN A 819 -57.34 -26.86 87.89
CA ASN A 819 -58.60 -26.82 87.14
C ASN A 819 -58.68 -27.24 85.64
N THR A 820 -58.99 -28.54 85.49
CA THR A 820 -60.23 -29.14 84.95
C THR A 820 -60.72 -28.85 83.51
N ASN A 821 -60.72 -29.97 82.76
CA ASN A 821 -61.73 -30.50 81.83
C ASN A 821 -61.83 -29.95 80.39
N ASN A 822 -61.32 -30.72 79.41
CA ASN A 822 -62.15 -31.65 78.61
C ASN A 822 -61.32 -32.53 77.64
N ASN A 823 -61.27 -33.83 77.95
CA ASN A 823 -61.47 -35.01 77.08
C ASN A 823 -61.43 -34.85 75.54
N THR A 824 -60.46 -35.47 74.83
CA THR A 824 -60.53 -36.87 74.29
C THR A 824 -59.36 -37.20 73.34
N ASN A 825 -58.75 -38.39 73.58
CA ASN A 825 -58.02 -39.30 72.67
C ASN A 825 -56.84 -38.75 71.86
N ILE A 826 -55.57 -38.92 72.29
CA ILE A 826 -54.74 -40.13 72.21
C ILE A 826 -54.79 -40.83 70.84
N GLU A 827 -53.87 -40.44 69.95
CA GLU A 827 -53.00 -41.42 69.29
C GLU A 827 -51.55 -40.97 69.47
N ASN A 828 -50.83 -41.76 70.27
CA ASN A 828 -49.38 -41.72 70.42
C ASN A 828 -48.72 -42.03 69.08
N ASN A 829 -47.87 -41.11 68.60
CA ASN A 829 -46.67 -41.43 67.82
C ASN A 829 -45.56 -40.47 68.26
N ASN A 830 -45.10 -40.66 69.50
CA ASN A 830 -43.82 -40.12 69.96
C ASN A 830 -42.81 -41.26 69.96
N LEU A 831 -41.92 -41.24 68.95
CA LEU A 831 -40.55 -41.77 68.96
C LEU A 831 -39.96 -41.58 67.55
N GLN A 832 -39.35 -40.41 67.29
CA GLN A 832 -38.13 -40.23 66.48
C GLN A 832 -37.77 -38.75 66.27
N PRO A 833 -37.05 -38.09 67.20
CA PRO A 833 -36.28 -36.88 66.89
C PRO A 833 -34.92 -37.23 66.26
N SER A 834 -34.33 -38.35 66.68
CA SER A 834 -32.95 -38.73 66.32
C SER A 834 -32.74 -39.19 64.87
N ASN A 835 -33.77 -39.74 64.22
CA ASN A 835 -33.65 -40.26 62.85
C ASN A 835 -33.72 -39.17 61.77
N ASP A 836 -34.38 -38.03 62.05
CA ASP A 836 -34.51 -36.93 61.08
C ASP A 836 -33.19 -36.14 60.92
N ILE A 837 -32.38 -36.03 61.98
CA ILE A 837 -31.11 -35.29 61.97
C ILE A 837 -30.02 -36.06 61.22
N ASP A 838 -29.93 -37.38 61.41
CA ASP A 838 -28.99 -38.22 60.65
C ASP A 838 -29.36 -38.30 59.15
N GLN A 839 -30.65 -38.31 58.83
CA GLN A 839 -31.15 -38.24 57.45
C GLN A 839 -30.78 -36.91 56.77
N GLN A 840 -30.96 -35.78 57.46
CA GLN A 840 -30.57 -34.45 56.96
C GLN A 840 -29.05 -34.34 56.72
N LYS A 841 -28.25 -34.98 57.58
CA LYS A 841 -26.78 -35.02 57.46
C LYS A 841 -26.34 -35.82 56.24
N GLU A 842 -26.98 -36.95 55.97
CA GLU A 842 -26.76 -37.76 54.77
C GLU A 842 -27.16 -37.00 53.49
N ASP A 843 -28.25 -36.25 53.54
CA ASP A 843 -28.71 -35.42 52.42
C ASP A 843 -27.75 -34.26 52.11
N ILE A 844 -27.13 -33.64 53.13
CA ILE A 844 -26.07 -32.64 52.96
C ILE A 844 -24.82 -33.26 52.34
N GLU A 845 -24.42 -34.47 52.78
CA GLU A 845 -23.29 -35.20 52.18
C GLU A 845 -23.54 -35.51 50.70
N LYS A 846 -24.78 -35.90 50.38
CA LYS A 846 -25.25 -36.18 49.02
C LYS A 846 -25.24 -34.92 48.15
N ALA A 847 -25.57 -33.75 48.71
CA ALA A 847 -25.48 -32.47 48.00
C ALA A 847 -24.03 -32.14 47.59
N PHE A 848 -23.06 -32.27 48.50
CA PHE A 848 -21.63 -32.11 48.16
C PHE A 848 -21.16 -33.11 47.11
N LYS A 849 -21.58 -34.38 47.23
CA LYS A 849 -21.26 -35.43 46.26
C LYS A 849 -21.77 -35.10 44.87
N ASN A 850 -23.00 -34.60 44.77
CA ASN A 850 -23.62 -34.20 43.50
C ASN A 850 -22.86 -33.04 42.85
N ILE A 851 -22.54 -31.99 43.62
CA ILE A 851 -21.76 -30.85 43.12
C ILE A 851 -20.39 -31.31 42.59
N GLY A 852 -19.67 -32.14 43.34
CA GLY A 852 -18.37 -32.68 42.91
C GLY A 852 -18.48 -33.56 41.65
N SER A 853 -19.56 -34.34 41.52
CA SER A 853 -19.82 -35.17 40.34
C SER A 853 -20.14 -34.35 39.08
N GLU A 854 -20.87 -33.25 39.23
CA GLU A 854 -21.23 -32.35 38.14
C GLU A 854 -20.01 -31.54 37.69
N GLY A 855 -19.18 -31.08 38.64
CA GLY A 855 -17.89 -30.47 38.34
C GLY A 855 -16.93 -31.41 37.57
N ARG A 856 -16.83 -32.68 37.98
CA ARG A 856 -16.01 -33.70 37.29
C ARG A 856 -16.51 -33.99 35.88
N SER A 857 -17.83 -34.07 35.68
CA SER A 857 -18.43 -34.33 34.38
C SER A 857 -18.19 -33.17 33.41
N ALA A 858 -18.36 -31.94 33.89
CA ALA A 858 -18.07 -30.73 33.10
C ALA A 858 -16.60 -30.59 32.75
N LEU A 859 -15.69 -30.89 33.70
CA LEU A 859 -14.25 -30.86 33.45
C LEU A 859 -13.86 -31.89 32.37
N LYS A 860 -14.41 -33.11 32.44
CA LYS A 860 -14.18 -34.18 31.45
C LYS A 860 -14.68 -33.77 30.06
N TYR A 861 -15.87 -33.19 29.99
CA TYR A 861 -16.44 -32.70 28.74
C TYR A 861 -15.58 -31.59 28.12
N MET A 862 -15.20 -30.57 28.90
CA MET A 862 -14.30 -29.50 28.45
C MET A 862 -12.96 -30.04 27.97
N ARG A 863 -12.38 -31.02 28.67
CA ARG A 863 -11.11 -31.66 28.26
C ARG A 863 -11.24 -32.38 26.93
N ASN A 864 -12.39 -33.00 26.66
CA ASN A 864 -12.68 -33.65 25.39
C ASN A 864 -12.87 -32.63 24.26
N LEU A 865 -13.67 -31.58 24.49
CA LEU A 865 -13.88 -30.47 23.54
C LEU A 865 -12.55 -29.80 23.17
N LEU A 866 -11.70 -29.52 24.15
CA LEU A 866 -10.38 -28.91 23.94
C LEU A 866 -9.39 -29.87 23.28
N GLY A 867 -9.51 -31.17 23.56
CA GLY A 867 -8.78 -32.22 22.84
C GLY A 867 -9.11 -32.19 21.35
N ILE A 868 -10.41 -32.14 21.01
CA ILE A 868 -10.91 -32.04 19.63
C ILE A 868 -10.45 -30.73 18.98
N LEU A 869 -10.54 -29.59 19.68
CA LEU A 869 -10.08 -28.30 19.17
C LEU A 869 -8.56 -28.25 18.97
N ARG A 870 -7.79 -28.97 19.81
CA ARG A 870 -6.33 -29.08 19.68
C ARG A 870 -5.94 -30.04 18.56
N GLU A 871 -6.63 -31.16 18.38
CA GLU A 871 -6.37 -32.13 17.31
C GLU A 871 -6.78 -31.57 15.94
N THR A 872 -7.91 -30.87 15.85
CA THR A 872 -8.31 -30.17 14.61
C THR A 872 -7.43 -28.96 14.30
N GLY A 873 -6.87 -28.28 15.31
CA GLY A 873 -5.89 -27.22 15.10
C GLY A 873 -4.46 -27.70 14.81
N SER A 874 -4.06 -28.83 15.40
CA SER A 874 -2.72 -29.42 15.26
C SER A 874 -2.61 -30.36 14.06
N SER A 875 -3.69 -30.97 13.58
CA SER A 875 -3.67 -31.85 12.40
C SER A 875 -3.30 -31.08 11.13
N ASP A 876 -3.75 -29.84 10.96
CA ASP A 876 -3.31 -28.97 9.88
C ASP A 876 -1.82 -28.57 9.99
N GLU A 877 -1.31 -28.44 11.21
CA GLU A 877 0.11 -28.16 11.47
C GLU A 877 1.00 -29.40 11.25
N ALA A 878 0.48 -30.60 11.52
CA ALA A 878 1.13 -31.88 11.23
C ALA A 878 1.16 -32.18 9.71
N ILE A 879 0.11 -31.79 8.97
CA ILE A 879 0.08 -31.87 7.50
C ILE A 879 1.16 -30.95 6.89
N ASN A 880 1.39 -29.76 7.46
CA ASN A 880 2.42 -28.84 6.99
C ASN A 880 3.87 -29.27 7.34
N LYS A 881 4.06 -30.10 8.38
CA LYS A 881 5.37 -30.71 8.68
C LYS A 881 5.73 -31.88 7.75
N ASN A 882 4.73 -32.57 7.20
CA ASN A 882 4.95 -33.70 6.29
C ASN A 882 5.11 -33.31 4.80
N THR A 883 4.95 -32.04 4.43
CA THR A 883 5.15 -31.57 3.04
C THR A 883 6.61 -31.28 2.65
N ASN A 884 7.60 -31.57 3.52
CA ASN A 884 9.03 -31.46 3.20
C ASN A 884 9.67 -32.75 2.66
N VAL A 885 8.87 -33.73 2.21
CA VAL A 885 9.38 -34.92 1.51
C VAL A 885 9.07 -34.82 0.01
N HIS A 886 10.13 -34.92 -0.79
CA HIS A 886 10.18 -34.74 -2.24
C HIS A 886 9.18 -35.58 -3.06
N ASN A 887 8.72 -34.97 -4.17
CA ASN A 887 8.28 -35.56 -5.45
C ASN A 887 7.10 -36.55 -5.45
N SER A 888 5.94 -36.08 -5.90
CA SER A 888 5.10 -36.83 -6.85
C SER A 888 4.12 -35.91 -7.57
N LYS A 889 4.06 -36.03 -8.90
CA LYS A 889 3.17 -35.29 -9.81
C LYS A 889 1.72 -35.74 -9.63
N ASN A 890 0.81 -34.82 -9.91
CA ASN A 890 -0.62 -35.03 -10.14
C ASN A 890 -1.42 -35.64 -8.98
N ASN A 891 -2.05 -34.77 -8.18
CA ASN A 891 -3.47 -34.92 -7.91
C ASN A 891 -4.09 -33.60 -7.48
N LYS A 892 -5.14 -33.22 -8.20
CA LYS A 892 -5.96 -32.04 -7.96
C LYS A 892 -6.83 -32.35 -6.74
N LEU A 893 -6.35 -32.09 -5.52
CA LEU A 893 -7.14 -32.27 -4.31
C LEU A 893 -8.18 -31.15 -4.23
N VAL A 894 -9.42 -31.49 -4.60
CA VAL A 894 -10.59 -30.69 -4.28
C VAL A 894 -10.87 -30.92 -2.79
N LEU A 895 -10.48 -29.95 -1.95
CA LEU A 895 -10.83 -29.96 -0.54
C LEU A 895 -12.27 -29.46 -0.39
N HIS A 896 -13.15 -30.35 0.08
CA HIS A 896 -14.48 -29.98 0.53
C HIS A 896 -14.39 -29.20 1.86
N PRO A 897 -15.33 -28.28 2.14
CA PRO A 897 -15.42 -27.65 3.46
C PRO A 897 -15.52 -28.72 4.55
N ALA A 898 -14.87 -28.47 5.69
CA ALA A 898 -14.96 -29.36 6.84
C ALA A 898 -16.43 -29.52 7.26
N SER A 899 -16.83 -30.78 7.49
CA SER A 899 -18.16 -31.17 7.96
C SER A 899 -18.54 -30.43 9.25
N SER A 900 -19.83 -30.34 9.55
CA SER A 900 -20.33 -29.65 10.75
C SER A 900 -19.74 -30.28 12.03
N ILE A 901 -19.67 -29.54 13.14
CA ILE A 901 -19.15 -30.07 14.41
C ILE A 901 -19.97 -31.29 14.86
N ASP A 902 -21.27 -31.31 14.58
CA ASP A 902 -22.13 -32.46 14.86
C ASP A 902 -21.74 -33.66 13.98
N GLU A 903 -21.49 -33.46 12.69
CA GLU A 903 -20.97 -34.50 11.80
C GLU A 903 -19.58 -35.00 12.24
N GLN A 904 -18.69 -34.12 12.71
CA GLN A 904 -17.36 -34.51 13.19
C GLN A 904 -17.41 -35.29 14.51
N ILE A 905 -18.28 -34.87 15.43
CA ILE A 905 -18.54 -35.59 16.68
C ILE A 905 -19.10 -36.98 16.36
N GLN A 906 -20.06 -37.07 15.44
CA GLN A 906 -20.70 -38.32 15.06
C GLN A 906 -19.74 -39.29 14.35
N HIS A 907 -18.93 -38.79 13.42
CA HIS A 907 -17.91 -39.58 12.72
C HIS A 907 -16.79 -40.08 13.67
N SER A 908 -16.50 -39.33 14.74
CA SER A 908 -15.53 -39.73 15.76
C SER A 908 -16.10 -40.77 16.76
N ILE A 909 -17.42 -40.73 17.00
CA ILE A 909 -18.13 -41.72 17.81
C ILE A 909 -18.21 -43.05 17.05
N GLU A 910 -18.52 -43.01 15.75
CA GLU A 910 -18.54 -44.19 14.87
C GLU A 910 -17.16 -44.85 14.73
N ASN A 911 -16.09 -44.07 14.57
CA ASN A 911 -14.72 -44.58 14.50
C ASN A 911 -14.16 -45.12 15.84
N LYS A 912 -14.85 -44.91 16.97
CA LYS A 912 -14.51 -45.52 18.26
C LYS A 912 -15.32 -46.77 18.57
N GLN A 913 -16.35 -47.07 17.79
CA GLN A 913 -17.17 -48.28 17.90
C GLN A 913 -16.74 -49.40 16.93
N GLN A 914 -15.90 -49.09 15.94
CA GLN A 914 -15.06 -50.05 15.22
C GLN A 914 -13.73 -50.26 15.97
#